data_AF-A0A9P7MQD9-F1
#
_entry.id   AF-A0A9P7MQD9-F1
#
_cell.length_a   1.000
_cell.length_b   1.000
_cell.length_c   1.000
_cell.angle_alpha   90.00
_cell.angle_beta   90.00
_cell.angle_gamma   90.00
#
_symmetry.space_group_name_H-M   'P 1'
#
loop_
_entity.id
_entity.type
_entity.pdbx_description
1 polymer ?
#
loop_
_entity_poly.entity_id
_entity_poly.type
_entity_poly.pdbx_seq_one_letter_code
_entity_poly.pdbx_strand_id
1 'polypeptide(L)'
;MRRTLQSALLLGLSSIAAAVFKDEVGDIDFHYSLVGLPQQETTFFHRPRKEDKASLLYTLGDVGVVGAVNPSNGNVVWRQKISDGIAHGGGHLRAPEGENWVVSAYGSKVQAWDALTGRNVWDRHFNGQVKDIKIIEMTEASRKDVLALFDEDGVTVLRRLHGAQGNVVWEFRETSKDIPIQVSTNIANVQVLSLHGTPGSYNLKVTSLETANGDRVDSWSVGSKGDIHGAEDVMFGGANSAAPIAAWNNRGLSKLSINILGTKTKQDVTLPDDTVSVRIHAPHLTQSLPHFLVHITTTIGHKAEVYHTDLKTGLVSKAYELPHLAGRGAFSTSAEAANVYFTRITDHEVTVLSSESHGVLARWPYKAEDNGHAIQAVSEVVRKAGGKEYAVRSAALTEGGDWILIRKGKVDWTRHEGLSGAVAAVWADIPEIEKLAQVLAEEAHANPAAAFVHRVKRHVADLQYLPAFVARLPQRVLDSTFGASSSEGKQSLHRDVFGFNKIVVLATRRGRFYGLDTGHHGKVLWSKDVFKLPQGATLSVKGMATKGNEGLVHVIGSHGQRAVIRAISGEVLEEGKHGIGSESTAEITSTAVIHGESTKWLLALGSDGLPAPNIPIEALPQDTVVVRDGDQGLKGVKFSSDGGKTSKTEIWQLQVGKGERIVDVATLPEHNPIASIGRVLGDRKVAYKYLNPNTVVVAIVHEPSSKLSIQLVDTISGQLLSSQTYSGVDATKSISCAMAENWYACTFFGDYTVNDGTNRSIKGYQIVTSDLFESPESNDRGPLGDEETFSSLNPVDTPSGVPLPWVTSQAMVLSQPLHKLTTTQTLQGITTRQLLAYLPESHGILALPRHIIDPRRPVDREPTAAEVEAESLMKYTPQFEIDGRGIISHELDVLGVEAIITTPAVVESTSLLLAYGIDIFGTRSTPSGLFDILGKGFNKVTLVGTVLALFAGVMFLAPVVRRKQIDRRWAAFL
;
A
#
# COMPACT_ATOMS: atom_id res chain seq x y z
N MET A 1 50.57 28.94 2.67
CA MET A 1 49.58 29.10 1.58
C MET A 1 49.28 27.82 0.77
N ARG A 2 50.24 26.92 0.49
CA ARG A 2 49.95 25.67 -0.25
C ARG A 2 49.17 24.59 0.53
N ARG A 3 49.32 24.48 1.86
CA ARG A 3 48.57 23.50 2.67
C ARG A 3 47.10 23.87 2.92
N THR A 4 46.77 25.16 2.97
CA THR A 4 45.40 25.65 3.14
C THR A 4 44.53 25.49 1.88
N LEU A 5 45.14 25.55 0.69
CA LEU A 5 44.43 25.28 -0.57
C LEU A 5 44.09 23.79 -0.76
N GLN A 6 44.94 22.87 -0.28
CA GLN A 6 44.67 21.42 -0.38
C GLN A 6 43.49 20.97 0.50
N SER A 7 43.33 21.56 1.69
CA SER A 7 42.17 21.32 2.55
C SER A 7 40.87 21.88 1.97
N ALA A 8 40.92 23.04 1.29
CA ALA A 8 39.77 23.62 0.60
C ALA A 8 39.38 22.82 -0.66
N LEU A 9 40.35 22.24 -1.39
CA LEU A 9 40.08 21.39 -2.55
C LEU A 9 39.46 20.03 -2.15
N LEU A 10 39.87 19.46 -1.00
CA LEU A 10 39.27 18.24 -0.45
C LEU A 10 37.84 18.46 0.09
N LEU A 11 37.55 19.64 0.64
CA LEU A 11 36.18 20.06 1.03
C LEU A 11 35.29 20.39 -0.18
N GLY A 12 35.88 20.86 -1.29
CA GLY A 12 35.15 21.09 -2.55
C GLY A 12 34.82 19.80 -3.32
N LEU A 13 35.51 18.69 -3.02
CA LEU A 13 35.24 17.38 -3.62
C LEU A 13 34.21 16.55 -2.84
N SER A 14 33.89 16.91 -1.59
CA SER A 14 32.85 16.22 -0.80
C SER A 14 31.42 16.64 -1.12
N SER A 15 31.21 17.65 -1.98
CA SER A 15 29.89 18.25 -2.23
C SER A 15 29.24 17.88 -3.58
N ILE A 16 29.64 16.77 -4.22
CA ILE A 16 29.06 16.33 -5.50
C ILE A 16 28.26 15.02 -5.37
N ALA A 17 27.95 14.58 -4.15
CA ALA A 17 27.01 13.48 -3.96
C ALA A 17 25.57 14.03 -4.07
N ALA A 18 24.98 13.91 -5.25
CA ALA A 18 23.54 14.14 -5.48
C ALA A 18 22.71 12.95 -4.96
N ALA A 19 22.93 12.59 -3.69
CA ALA A 19 22.23 11.53 -2.99
C ALA A 19 21.65 12.11 -1.69
N VAL A 20 20.46 11.63 -1.31
CA VAL A 20 19.85 11.97 -0.01
C VAL A 20 20.79 11.47 1.08
N PHE A 21 21.17 12.33 2.02
CA PHE A 21 21.99 11.87 3.14
C PHE A 21 21.16 10.98 4.06
N LYS A 22 21.80 10.00 4.69
CA LYS A 22 21.10 9.04 5.56
C LYS A 22 20.34 9.72 6.72
N ASP A 23 20.81 10.87 7.18
CA ASP A 23 20.17 11.70 8.21
C ASP A 23 19.03 12.58 7.68
N GLU A 24 18.86 12.68 6.36
CA GLU A 24 17.69 13.33 5.72
C GLU A 24 16.56 12.34 5.41
N VAL A 25 16.83 11.03 5.48
CA VAL A 25 15.81 9.99 5.33
C VAL A 25 14.84 10.04 6.50
N GLY A 26 13.55 10.11 6.19
CA GLY A 26 12.48 10.26 7.17
C GLY A 26 12.16 11.71 7.53
N ASP A 27 12.89 12.72 7.03
CA ASP A 27 12.58 14.14 7.29
C ASP A 27 11.35 14.62 6.49
N ILE A 28 11.23 14.17 5.24
CA ILE A 28 10.17 14.61 4.32
C ILE A 28 9.25 13.47 3.90
N ASP A 29 9.73 12.25 4.07
CA ASP A 29 9.11 11.02 3.64
C ASP A 29 8.72 10.14 4.82
N PHE A 30 7.85 9.18 4.56
CA PHE A 30 7.45 8.17 5.52
C PHE A 30 7.13 6.88 4.80
N HIS A 31 7.34 5.76 5.49
CA HIS A 31 7.11 4.43 4.95
C HIS A 31 6.54 3.50 6.01
N TYR A 32 5.36 2.95 5.72
CA TYR A 32 4.83 1.80 6.43
C TYR A 32 5.28 0.53 5.70
N SER A 33 6.34 -0.09 6.22
CA SER A 33 6.84 -1.39 5.76
C SER A 33 6.01 -2.52 6.36
N LEU A 34 4.93 -2.93 5.69
CA LEU A 34 3.93 -3.86 6.20
C LEU A 34 4.22 -5.31 5.80
N VAL A 35 3.72 -6.25 6.61
CA VAL A 35 3.69 -7.69 6.31
C VAL A 35 2.26 -8.21 6.12
N GLY A 36 1.26 -7.40 6.47
CA GLY A 36 -0.15 -7.77 6.44
C GLY A 36 -0.66 -8.20 7.81
N LEU A 37 -1.96 -8.51 7.89
CA LEU A 37 -2.54 -8.97 9.14
C LEU A 37 -1.94 -10.34 9.51
N PRO A 38 -1.27 -10.46 10.66
CA PRO A 38 -0.67 -11.71 11.09
C PRO A 38 -1.77 -12.75 11.34
N GLN A 39 -1.54 -13.98 10.88
CA GLN A 39 -2.46 -15.09 11.10
C GLN A 39 -1.96 -15.96 12.25
N GLN A 40 -2.87 -16.44 13.10
CA GLN A 40 -2.52 -17.20 14.30
C GLN A 40 -1.68 -18.46 13.99
N GLU A 41 -2.00 -19.15 12.90
CA GLU A 41 -1.38 -20.40 12.47
C GLU A 41 -0.04 -20.22 11.74
N THR A 42 0.31 -19.00 11.36
CA THR A 42 1.57 -18.67 10.68
C THR A 42 2.43 -17.69 11.46
N THR A 43 2.00 -17.27 12.66
CA THR A 43 2.73 -16.32 13.49
C THR A 43 3.34 -17.03 14.69
N PHE A 44 4.63 -16.82 14.94
CA PHE A 44 5.32 -17.44 16.08
C PHE A 44 6.63 -16.74 16.42
N PHE A 45 7.11 -16.95 17.64
CA PHE A 45 8.47 -16.60 18.04
C PHE A 45 9.42 -17.73 17.67
N HIS A 46 10.54 -17.42 17.02
CA HIS A 46 11.57 -18.40 16.67
C HIS A 46 12.97 -17.82 16.85
N ARG A 47 13.92 -18.66 17.27
CA ARG A 47 15.32 -18.25 17.43
C ARG A 47 16.05 -18.47 16.10
N PRO A 48 16.56 -17.42 15.45
CA PRO A 48 17.18 -17.55 14.14
C PRO A 48 18.48 -18.37 14.17
N ARG A 49 19.13 -18.47 15.34
CA ARG A 49 20.29 -19.34 15.56
C ARG A 49 20.14 -20.09 16.87
N LYS A 50 20.76 -21.26 16.96
CA LYS A 50 20.65 -22.14 18.14
C LYS A 50 21.28 -21.51 19.39
N GLU A 51 22.37 -20.77 19.21
CA GLU A 51 23.12 -20.05 20.24
C GLU A 51 22.46 -18.73 20.68
N ASP A 52 21.54 -18.19 19.86
CA ASP A 52 20.89 -16.92 20.16
C ASP A 52 19.91 -17.08 21.32
N LYS A 53 19.96 -16.14 22.26
CA LYS A 53 18.98 -16.06 23.35
C LYS A 53 17.71 -15.31 22.96
N ALA A 54 17.79 -14.49 21.92
CA ALA A 54 16.68 -13.66 21.45
C ALA A 54 15.98 -14.35 20.28
N SER A 55 14.66 -14.45 20.37
CA SER A 55 13.82 -14.84 19.23
C SER A 55 13.35 -13.61 18.46
N LEU A 56 13.18 -13.80 17.15
CA LEU A 56 12.46 -12.90 16.26
C LEU A 56 10.99 -13.33 16.17
N LEU A 57 10.13 -12.41 15.77
CA LEU A 57 8.71 -12.64 15.56
C LEU A 57 8.46 -12.84 14.07
N TYR A 58 8.08 -14.04 13.67
CA TYR A 58 7.82 -14.38 12.28
C TYR A 58 6.32 -14.40 12.01
N THR A 59 5.92 -14.01 10.80
CA THR A 59 4.54 -14.13 10.35
C THR A 59 4.48 -14.31 8.83
N LEU A 60 3.44 -14.99 8.35
CA LEU A 60 2.95 -14.86 6.98
C LEU A 60 1.61 -14.14 7.07
N GLY A 61 1.60 -12.87 6.63
CA GLY A 61 0.41 -12.05 6.70
C GLY A 61 -0.59 -12.37 5.60
N ASP A 62 -1.82 -11.89 5.77
CA ASP A 62 -2.94 -12.14 4.86
C ASP A 62 -2.74 -11.61 3.42
N VAL A 63 -1.75 -10.74 3.20
CA VAL A 63 -1.41 -10.19 1.87
C VAL A 63 -0.34 -10.99 1.13
N GLY A 64 0.15 -12.09 1.70
CA GLY A 64 1.13 -12.98 1.05
C GLY A 64 2.58 -12.54 1.23
N VAL A 65 2.85 -11.82 2.32
CA VAL A 65 4.21 -11.40 2.70
C VAL A 65 4.63 -12.20 3.94
N VAL A 66 5.72 -12.96 3.80
CA VAL A 66 6.41 -13.58 4.93
C VAL A 66 7.46 -12.62 5.44
N GLY A 67 7.61 -12.48 6.76
CA GLY A 67 8.64 -11.62 7.31
C GLY A 67 9.01 -11.93 8.75
N ALA A 68 10.13 -11.39 9.16
CA ALA A 68 10.63 -11.39 10.53
C ALA A 68 10.65 -9.96 11.06
N VAL A 69 10.08 -9.76 12.25
CA VAL A 69 10.03 -8.49 12.96
C VAL A 69 10.83 -8.59 14.25
N ASN A 70 11.57 -7.53 14.57
CA ASN A 70 12.31 -7.44 15.80
C ASN A 70 11.36 -7.14 16.97
N PRO A 71 11.23 -8.03 17.97
CA PRO A 71 10.29 -7.81 19.06
C PRO A 71 10.66 -6.65 19.98
N SER A 72 11.87 -6.10 19.92
CA SER A 72 12.26 -5.01 20.80
C SER A 72 11.73 -3.63 20.38
N ASN A 73 11.46 -3.44 19.09
CA ASN A 73 11.06 -2.15 18.52
C ASN A 73 10.00 -2.24 17.41
N GLY A 74 9.62 -3.45 16.98
CA GLY A 74 8.64 -3.65 15.91
C GLY A 74 9.19 -3.38 14.52
N ASN A 75 10.50 -3.17 14.33
CA ASN A 75 11.05 -2.95 12.98
C ASN A 75 11.12 -4.27 12.20
N VAL A 76 10.88 -4.19 10.90
CA VAL A 76 11.10 -5.31 9.97
C VAL A 76 12.60 -5.63 9.93
N VAL A 77 12.96 -6.90 10.09
CA VAL A 77 14.32 -7.40 9.89
C VAL A 77 14.51 -7.79 8.42
N TRP A 78 13.55 -8.55 7.90
CA TRP A 78 13.46 -8.92 6.49
C TRP A 78 12.01 -9.31 6.18
N ARG A 79 11.65 -9.26 4.89
CA ARG A 79 10.36 -9.72 4.38
C ARG A 79 10.48 -10.13 2.91
N GLN A 80 9.60 -11.02 2.48
CA GLN A 80 9.55 -11.54 1.12
C GLN A 80 8.10 -11.69 0.70
N LYS A 81 7.76 -11.23 -0.50
CA LYS A 81 6.45 -11.47 -1.11
C LYS A 81 6.49 -12.83 -1.81
N ILE A 82 5.64 -13.76 -1.37
CA ILE A 82 5.64 -15.15 -1.89
C ILE A 82 4.48 -15.41 -2.86
N SER A 83 3.51 -14.49 -2.92
CA SER A 83 2.42 -14.51 -3.90
C SER A 83 2.70 -13.60 -5.09
N ASP A 84 2.30 -14.01 -6.30
CA ASP A 84 2.52 -13.21 -7.51
C ASP A 84 1.69 -11.89 -7.47
N GLY A 85 0.50 -11.91 -6.85
CA GLY A 85 -0.34 -10.74 -6.54
C GLY A 85 -0.46 -10.45 -5.03
N ILE A 86 -1.44 -9.64 -4.63
CA ILE A 86 -1.81 -9.50 -3.21
C ILE A 86 -2.65 -10.74 -2.82
N ALA A 87 -2.16 -11.60 -1.91
CA ALA A 87 -2.88 -12.80 -1.49
C ALA A 87 -4.15 -12.45 -0.68
N HIS A 88 -5.12 -13.35 -0.59
CA HIS A 88 -6.34 -13.21 0.22
C HIS A 88 -6.31 -14.16 1.43
N GLY A 89 -5.21 -14.12 2.17
CA GLY A 89 -4.90 -15.11 3.19
C GLY A 89 -4.45 -16.45 2.61
N GLY A 90 -4.37 -17.44 3.50
CA GLY A 90 -3.82 -18.76 3.18
C GLY A 90 -2.29 -18.80 3.10
N GLY A 91 -1.79 -19.95 2.69
CA GLY A 91 -0.38 -20.29 2.79
C GLY A 91 -0.01 -20.79 4.18
N HIS A 92 1.25 -21.20 4.33
CA HIS A 92 1.74 -21.82 5.55
C HIS A 92 3.14 -21.32 5.88
N LEU A 93 3.45 -21.20 7.16
CA LEU A 93 4.79 -20.86 7.66
C LEU A 93 5.12 -21.78 8.85
N ARG A 94 6.31 -22.38 8.82
CA ARG A 94 6.82 -23.21 9.93
C ARG A 94 8.29 -22.93 10.18
N ALA A 95 8.68 -23.02 11.45
CA ALA A 95 10.07 -23.00 11.84
C ALA A 95 10.47 -24.34 12.50
N PRO A 96 11.50 -25.03 11.99
CA PRO A 96 12.16 -26.11 12.73
C PRO A 96 12.90 -25.57 13.97
N GLU A 97 12.54 -26.08 15.16
CA GLU A 97 13.22 -25.71 16.41
C GLU A 97 14.73 -26.05 16.34
N GLY A 98 15.59 -25.10 16.71
CA GLY A 98 17.04 -25.31 16.77
C GLY A 98 17.77 -25.25 15.41
N GLU A 99 17.04 -24.93 14.34
CA GLU A 99 17.58 -24.75 12.98
C GLU A 99 17.53 -23.28 12.56
N ASN A 100 18.39 -22.91 11.62
CA ASN A 100 18.56 -21.53 11.16
C ASN A 100 17.71 -21.15 9.94
N TRP A 101 16.66 -21.91 9.65
CA TRP A 101 15.78 -21.66 8.51
C TRP A 101 14.31 -21.71 8.90
N VAL A 102 13.47 -21.07 8.08
CA VAL A 102 12.00 -21.13 8.14
C VAL A 102 11.47 -21.52 6.77
N VAL A 103 10.36 -22.26 6.70
CA VAL A 103 9.76 -22.69 5.43
C VAL A 103 8.39 -22.08 5.27
N SER A 104 8.15 -21.50 4.10
CA SER A 104 6.84 -21.02 3.67
C SER A 104 6.34 -21.83 2.48
N ALA A 105 5.01 -21.93 2.36
CA ALA A 105 4.40 -22.45 1.16
C ALA A 105 3.14 -21.68 0.80
N TYR A 106 2.95 -21.41 -0.49
CA TYR A 106 1.80 -20.71 -1.03
C TYR A 106 1.56 -21.13 -2.49
N GLY A 107 0.30 -21.40 -2.85
CA GLY A 107 -0.03 -21.88 -4.19
C GLY A 107 0.73 -23.17 -4.53
N SER A 108 1.51 -23.15 -5.61
CA SER A 108 2.35 -24.27 -6.06
C SER A 108 3.77 -24.28 -5.49
N LYS A 109 4.15 -23.26 -4.70
CA LYS A 109 5.54 -23.02 -4.28
C LYS A 109 5.78 -23.43 -2.83
N VAL A 110 6.93 -24.05 -2.58
CA VAL A 110 7.49 -24.30 -1.24
C VAL A 110 8.90 -23.73 -1.22
N GLN A 111 9.18 -22.89 -0.23
CA GLN A 111 10.43 -22.13 -0.16
C GLN A 111 10.98 -22.15 1.26
N ALA A 112 12.28 -22.34 1.41
CA ALA A 112 12.97 -22.15 2.67
C ALA A 112 13.79 -20.87 2.66
N TRP A 113 13.85 -20.20 3.81
CA TRP A 113 14.51 -18.93 4.03
C TRP A 113 15.46 -19.04 5.20
N ASP A 114 16.63 -18.43 5.10
CA ASP A 114 17.50 -18.24 6.25
C ASP A 114 16.77 -17.37 7.27
N ALA A 115 16.63 -17.88 8.49
CA ALA A 115 15.77 -17.29 9.51
C ALA A 115 16.25 -15.89 9.94
N LEU A 116 17.55 -15.60 9.85
CA LEU A 116 18.12 -14.32 10.25
C LEU A 116 18.05 -13.28 9.12
N THR A 117 18.37 -13.69 7.90
CA THR A 117 18.61 -12.77 6.77
C THR A 117 17.47 -12.71 5.76
N GLY A 118 16.55 -13.68 5.78
CA GLY A 118 15.47 -13.78 4.80
C GLY A 118 15.94 -14.14 3.39
N ARG A 119 17.19 -14.61 3.24
CA ARG A 119 17.71 -15.10 1.96
C ARG A 119 17.07 -16.44 1.64
N ASN A 120 16.66 -16.63 0.39
CA ASN A 120 16.17 -17.92 -0.06
C ASN A 120 17.29 -18.98 0.02
N VAL A 121 17.01 -20.10 0.69
CA VAL A 121 17.91 -21.26 0.80
C VAL A 121 17.64 -22.21 -0.37
N TRP A 122 16.36 -22.50 -0.61
CA TRP A 122 15.90 -23.24 -1.78
C TRP A 122 14.44 -22.89 -2.10
N ASP A 123 14.08 -23.12 -3.35
CA ASP A 123 12.73 -22.95 -3.90
C ASP A 123 12.34 -24.21 -4.69
N ARG A 124 11.12 -24.70 -4.48
CA ARG A 124 10.51 -25.76 -5.28
C ARG A 124 9.10 -25.38 -5.73
N HIS A 125 8.85 -25.66 -7.00
CA HIS A 125 7.55 -25.54 -7.61
C HIS A 125 7.02 -26.94 -7.90
N PHE A 126 5.79 -27.22 -7.47
CA PHE A 126 5.10 -28.48 -7.70
C PHE A 126 3.78 -28.23 -8.43
N ASN A 127 3.16 -29.29 -8.95
CA ASN A 127 1.82 -29.18 -9.50
C ASN A 127 0.79 -29.01 -8.39
N GLY A 128 -0.39 -28.49 -8.73
CA GLY A 128 -1.49 -28.33 -7.80
C GLY A 128 -1.30 -27.21 -6.78
N GLN A 129 -2.09 -27.27 -5.70
CA GLN A 129 -2.07 -26.30 -4.62
C GLN A 129 -1.63 -26.94 -3.31
N VAL A 130 -0.70 -26.30 -2.62
CA VAL A 130 -0.30 -26.69 -1.27
C VAL A 130 -1.49 -26.51 -0.32
N LYS A 131 -1.68 -27.51 0.55
CA LYS A 131 -2.75 -27.54 1.56
C LYS A 131 -2.23 -27.46 2.99
N ASP A 132 -1.00 -27.93 3.23
CA ASP A 132 -0.31 -27.76 4.50
C ASP A 132 1.19 -28.06 4.38
N ILE A 133 1.97 -27.52 5.32
CA ILE A 133 3.36 -27.94 5.54
C ILE A 133 3.62 -28.20 7.03
N LYS A 134 4.46 -29.20 7.30
CA LYS A 134 4.95 -29.52 8.65
C LYS A 134 6.43 -29.83 8.65
N ILE A 135 7.03 -29.66 9.82
CA ILE A 135 8.40 -30.08 10.08
C ILE A 135 8.35 -31.50 10.65
N ILE A 136 9.22 -32.39 10.20
CA ILE A 136 9.39 -33.72 10.79
C ILE A 136 10.84 -33.88 11.25
N GLU A 137 11.04 -34.41 12.45
CA GLU A 137 12.37 -34.73 12.98
C GLU A 137 12.67 -36.22 12.77
N MET A 138 13.84 -36.50 12.19
CA MET A 138 14.28 -37.86 11.88
C MET A 138 15.06 -38.46 13.05
N THR A 139 14.59 -39.60 13.54
CA THR A 139 15.20 -40.36 14.64
C THR A 139 16.63 -40.81 14.34
N GLU A 140 16.92 -41.20 13.08
CA GLU A 140 18.23 -41.75 12.70
C GLU A 140 19.34 -40.70 12.53
N ALA A 141 18.98 -39.46 12.18
CA ALA A 141 19.94 -38.43 11.77
C ALA A 141 19.85 -37.12 12.55
N SER A 142 18.91 -37.00 13.52
CA SER A 142 18.54 -35.74 14.18
C SER A 142 18.32 -34.57 13.21
N ARG A 143 17.91 -34.91 11.97
CA ARG A 143 17.69 -33.97 10.87
C ARG A 143 16.24 -33.57 10.82
N LYS A 144 15.96 -32.30 10.52
CA LYS A 144 14.61 -31.80 10.29
C LYS A 144 14.30 -31.66 8.80
N ASP A 145 13.24 -32.31 8.36
CA ASP A 145 12.75 -32.29 6.98
C ASP A 145 11.37 -31.61 6.91
N VAL A 146 10.93 -31.29 5.69
CA VAL A 146 9.63 -30.64 5.45
C VAL A 146 8.67 -31.66 4.83
N LEU A 147 7.50 -31.84 5.42
CA LEU A 147 6.37 -32.49 4.80
C LEU A 147 5.51 -31.44 4.11
N ALA A 148 5.24 -31.60 2.83
CA ALA A 148 4.41 -30.69 2.04
C ALA A 148 3.26 -31.46 1.38
N LEU A 149 2.03 -31.11 1.76
CA LEU A 149 0.79 -31.73 1.29
C LEU A 149 0.19 -30.90 0.16
N PHE A 150 -0.16 -31.54 -0.94
CA PHE A 150 -0.71 -30.93 -2.14
C PHE A 150 -2.02 -31.58 -2.57
N ASP A 151 -2.86 -30.78 -3.19
CA ASP A 151 -3.98 -31.20 -4.02
C ASP A 151 -3.61 -30.98 -5.50
N GLU A 152 -3.30 -32.07 -6.20
CA GLU A 152 -2.96 -32.09 -7.63
C GLU A 152 -4.18 -32.57 -8.42
N ASP A 153 -5.16 -31.68 -8.61
CA ASP A 153 -6.39 -31.93 -9.36
C ASP A 153 -7.20 -33.12 -8.81
N GLY A 154 -7.42 -33.14 -7.49
CA GLY A 154 -8.13 -34.22 -6.79
C GLY A 154 -7.26 -35.44 -6.47
N VAL A 155 -5.96 -35.35 -6.72
CA VAL A 155 -4.96 -36.32 -6.23
C VAL A 155 -4.29 -35.74 -4.99
N THR A 156 -4.40 -36.45 -3.87
CA THR A 156 -3.67 -36.10 -2.66
C THR A 156 -2.21 -36.51 -2.83
N VAL A 157 -1.29 -35.55 -2.75
CA VAL A 157 0.15 -35.79 -2.88
C VAL A 157 0.88 -35.27 -1.67
N LEU A 158 1.53 -36.15 -0.92
CA LEU A 158 2.40 -35.77 0.19
C LEU A 158 3.86 -35.98 -0.21
N ARG A 159 4.68 -34.95 -0.04
CA ARG A 159 6.12 -35.01 -0.29
C ARG A 159 6.88 -34.79 0.99
N ARG A 160 7.91 -35.61 1.22
CA ARG A 160 8.97 -35.30 2.17
C ARG A 160 10.13 -34.65 1.44
N LEU A 161 10.45 -33.42 1.79
CA LEU A 161 11.54 -32.62 1.24
C LEU A 161 12.68 -32.56 2.25
N HIS A 162 13.91 -32.69 1.78
CA HIS A 162 15.07 -32.51 2.63
C HIS A 162 15.15 -31.07 3.15
N GLY A 163 15.26 -30.86 4.46
CA GLY A 163 15.15 -29.52 5.07
C GLY A 163 16.15 -28.49 4.52
N ALA A 164 17.41 -28.87 4.32
CA ALA A 164 18.45 -27.95 3.83
C ALA A 164 18.55 -27.82 2.29
N GLN A 165 18.00 -28.79 1.52
CA GLN A 165 18.27 -28.90 0.08
C GLN A 165 17.00 -28.80 -0.77
N GLY A 166 15.84 -29.07 -0.19
CA GLY A 166 14.54 -29.04 -0.88
C GLY A 166 14.34 -30.16 -1.91
N ASN A 167 15.24 -31.14 -2.05
CA ASN A 167 14.99 -32.29 -2.92
C ASN A 167 13.96 -33.23 -2.28
N VAL A 168 13.14 -33.85 -3.14
CA VAL A 168 12.15 -34.84 -2.72
C VAL A 168 12.88 -36.10 -2.26
N VAL A 169 12.63 -36.52 -1.02
CA VAL A 169 13.13 -37.76 -0.43
C VAL A 169 12.23 -38.93 -0.84
N TRP A 170 10.92 -38.75 -0.66
CA TRP A 170 9.88 -39.66 -1.14
C TRP A 170 8.59 -38.91 -1.40
N GLU A 171 7.69 -39.54 -2.15
CA GLU A 171 6.37 -39.01 -2.51
C GLU A 171 5.30 -40.08 -2.32
N PHE A 172 4.22 -39.71 -1.63
CA PHE A 172 3.00 -40.51 -1.50
C PHE A 172 1.90 -39.89 -2.37
N ARG A 173 1.19 -40.73 -3.14
CA ARG A 173 0.06 -40.31 -3.97
C ARG A 173 -1.18 -41.13 -3.66
N GLU A 174 -2.33 -40.46 -3.58
CA GLU A 174 -3.64 -41.09 -3.42
C GLU A 174 -4.68 -40.45 -4.35
N THR A 175 -5.33 -41.29 -5.17
CA THR A 175 -6.30 -40.87 -6.20
C THR A 175 -7.76 -41.06 -5.77
N SER A 176 -8.05 -41.02 -4.47
CA SER A 176 -9.39 -41.25 -3.92
C SER A 176 -10.37 -40.11 -4.17
N LYS A 177 -9.92 -38.97 -4.73
CA LYS A 177 -10.67 -37.72 -4.84
C LYS A 177 -11.14 -37.16 -3.50
N ASP A 178 -10.48 -37.56 -2.42
CA ASP A 178 -10.66 -36.95 -1.11
C ASP A 178 -10.01 -35.56 -1.12
N ILE A 179 -10.50 -34.66 -0.27
CA ILE A 179 -9.96 -33.30 -0.16
C ILE A 179 -8.86 -33.32 0.91
N PRO A 180 -7.57 -33.18 0.56
CA PRO A 180 -6.51 -33.11 1.56
C PRO A 180 -6.60 -31.81 2.35
N ILE A 181 -6.51 -31.92 3.68
CA ILE A 181 -6.68 -30.77 4.58
C ILE A 181 -5.44 -30.48 5.42
N GLN A 182 -4.77 -31.51 5.94
CA GLN A 182 -3.62 -31.32 6.81
C GLN A 182 -2.71 -32.55 6.83
N VAL A 183 -1.43 -32.33 7.15
CA VAL A 183 -0.52 -33.40 7.57
C VAL A 183 -0.17 -33.23 9.05
N SER A 184 -0.05 -34.34 9.76
CA SER A 184 0.44 -34.39 11.14
C SER A 184 1.46 -35.50 11.29
N THR A 185 2.25 -35.44 12.36
CA THR A 185 3.22 -36.48 12.69
C THR A 185 3.07 -36.88 14.16
N ASN A 186 3.34 -38.15 14.44
CA ASN A 186 3.64 -38.63 15.79
C ASN A 186 5.02 -39.31 15.78
N ILE A 187 5.43 -39.88 16.90
CA ILE A 187 6.78 -40.48 17.04
C ILE A 187 7.01 -41.64 16.03
N ALA A 188 5.95 -42.30 15.55
CA ALA A 188 6.07 -43.49 14.72
C ALA A 188 5.74 -43.25 13.23
N ASN A 189 4.69 -42.48 12.94
CA ASN A 189 4.04 -42.42 11.63
C ASN A 189 3.75 -40.98 11.20
N VAL A 190 3.69 -40.78 9.89
CA VAL A 190 3.11 -39.57 9.27
C VAL A 190 1.64 -39.82 9.01
N GLN A 191 0.78 -38.86 9.32
CA GLN A 191 -0.67 -38.99 9.15
C GLN A 191 -1.16 -37.91 8.18
N VAL A 192 -1.75 -38.34 7.07
CA VAL A 192 -2.43 -37.48 6.11
C VAL A 192 -3.90 -37.44 6.45
N LEU A 193 -4.43 -36.24 6.62
CA LEU A 193 -5.83 -36.00 6.93
C LEU A 193 -6.52 -35.50 5.66
N SER A 194 -7.66 -36.10 5.35
CA SER A 194 -8.47 -35.75 4.19
C SER A 194 -9.96 -35.84 4.51
N LEU A 195 -10.78 -35.07 3.79
CA LEU A 195 -12.22 -35.18 3.87
C LEU A 195 -12.72 -36.17 2.83
N HIS A 196 -13.44 -37.18 3.29
CA HIS A 196 -14.02 -38.22 2.44
C HIS A 196 -15.56 -38.11 2.48
N GLY A 197 -16.21 -38.09 1.32
CA GLY A 197 -17.66 -37.98 1.23
C GLY A 197 -18.15 -37.21 0.02
N THR A 198 -19.34 -36.62 0.15
CA THR A 198 -19.97 -35.79 -0.88
C THR A 198 -19.89 -34.32 -0.48
N PRO A 199 -19.89 -33.37 -1.43
CA PRO A 199 -19.90 -31.94 -1.13
C PRO A 199 -20.91 -31.56 -0.04
N GLY A 200 -20.42 -30.95 1.05
CA GLY A 200 -21.23 -30.53 2.20
C GLY A 200 -21.57 -31.64 3.22
N SER A 201 -21.08 -32.86 3.03
CA SER A 201 -21.27 -33.99 3.97
C SER A 201 -20.07 -34.93 3.93
N TYR A 202 -19.11 -34.67 4.80
CA TYR A 202 -17.84 -35.37 4.90
C TYR A 202 -17.69 -36.10 6.23
N ASN A 203 -16.80 -37.09 6.24
CA ASN A 203 -16.16 -37.60 7.45
C ASN A 203 -14.63 -37.38 7.35
N LEU A 204 -13.95 -37.48 8.48
CA LEU A 204 -12.51 -37.30 8.53
C LEU A 204 -11.82 -38.62 8.18
N LYS A 205 -11.09 -38.69 7.08
CA LYS A 205 -10.23 -39.84 6.73
C LYS A 205 -8.81 -39.57 7.18
N VAL A 206 -8.22 -40.52 7.89
CA VAL A 206 -6.82 -40.49 8.33
C VAL A 206 -6.09 -41.63 7.63
N THR A 207 -5.04 -41.28 6.89
CA THR A 207 -4.15 -42.24 6.23
C THR A 207 -2.79 -42.18 6.93
N SER A 208 -2.37 -43.30 7.52
CA SER A 208 -1.09 -43.44 8.22
C SER A 208 -0.02 -43.97 7.26
N LEU A 209 1.12 -43.30 7.25
CA LEU A 209 2.26 -43.59 6.39
C LEU A 209 3.51 -43.84 7.24
N GLU A 210 4.38 -44.72 6.74
CA GLU A 210 5.70 -44.97 7.30
C GLU A 210 6.63 -43.78 7.03
N THR A 211 7.38 -43.34 8.05
CA THR A 211 8.20 -42.11 7.99
C THR A 211 9.39 -42.23 7.03
N ALA A 212 9.93 -43.44 6.87
CA ALA A 212 11.15 -43.72 6.11
C ALA A 212 10.94 -43.65 4.59
N ASN A 213 9.91 -44.34 4.07
CA ASN A 213 9.63 -44.53 2.63
C ASN A 213 8.33 -43.88 2.16
N GLY A 214 7.42 -43.49 3.06
CA GLY A 214 6.10 -42.97 2.71
C GLY A 214 5.07 -44.04 2.36
N ASP A 215 5.34 -45.32 2.62
CA ASP A 215 4.43 -46.42 2.32
C ASP A 215 3.21 -46.39 3.25
N ARG A 216 2.04 -46.78 2.71
CA ARG A 216 0.78 -46.78 3.46
C ARG A 216 0.77 -47.92 4.48
N VAL A 217 0.59 -47.56 5.76
CA VAL A 217 0.48 -48.51 6.87
C VAL A 217 -0.98 -48.89 7.14
N ASP A 218 -1.86 -47.90 7.30
CA ASP A 218 -3.30 -48.11 7.56
C ASP A 218 -4.10 -46.88 7.07
N SER A 219 -5.41 -47.01 6.90
CA SER A 219 -6.33 -45.91 6.63
C SER A 219 -7.68 -46.18 7.27
N TRP A 220 -8.25 -45.17 7.92
CA TRP A 220 -9.57 -45.27 8.56
C TRP A 220 -10.32 -43.95 8.51
N SER A 221 -11.63 -44.01 8.71
CA SER A 221 -12.47 -42.82 8.86
C SER A 221 -12.91 -42.64 10.31
N VAL A 222 -13.01 -41.38 10.74
CA VAL A 222 -13.46 -40.96 12.05
C VAL A 222 -14.70 -40.07 11.89
N GLY A 223 -15.70 -40.32 12.73
CA GLY A 223 -16.98 -39.59 12.70
C GLY A 223 -17.97 -40.16 11.68
N SER A 224 -19.19 -39.62 11.74
CA SER A 224 -20.30 -40.00 10.86
C SER A 224 -20.33 -39.09 9.62
N LYS A 225 -20.88 -39.59 8.50
CA LYS A 225 -21.10 -38.75 7.31
C LYS A 225 -22.06 -37.61 7.65
N GLY A 226 -21.63 -36.37 7.38
CA GLY A 226 -22.40 -35.17 7.67
C GLY A 226 -22.02 -34.45 8.97
N ASP A 227 -21.03 -34.97 9.70
CA ASP A 227 -20.45 -34.28 10.86
C ASP A 227 -19.60 -33.06 10.45
N ILE A 228 -19.02 -33.08 9.23
CA ILE A 228 -18.15 -32.03 8.67
C ILE A 228 -18.73 -31.56 7.33
N HIS A 229 -18.85 -30.25 7.12
CA HIS A 229 -19.38 -29.66 5.89
C HIS A 229 -18.29 -29.11 4.98
N GLY A 230 -17.18 -28.65 5.56
CA GLY A 230 -16.02 -28.13 4.83
C GLY A 230 -14.70 -28.30 5.59
N ALA A 231 -13.59 -27.90 4.97
CA ALA A 231 -12.27 -27.96 5.60
C ALA A 231 -12.14 -26.97 6.77
N GLU A 232 -12.85 -25.85 6.67
CA GLU A 232 -12.95 -24.77 7.65
C GLU A 232 -13.58 -25.21 8.99
N ASP A 233 -14.38 -26.29 8.99
CA ASP A 233 -14.99 -26.82 10.20
C ASP A 233 -14.00 -27.59 11.08
N VAL A 234 -12.85 -28.01 10.50
CA VAL A 234 -11.86 -28.84 11.17
C VAL A 234 -10.73 -27.98 11.73
N MET A 235 -10.66 -27.94 13.06
CA MET A 235 -9.58 -27.35 13.82
C MET A 235 -8.52 -28.40 14.13
N PHE A 236 -7.26 -28.01 14.02
CA PHE A 236 -6.14 -28.88 14.31
C PHE A 236 -5.28 -28.30 15.42
N GLY A 237 -4.92 -29.14 16.38
CA GLY A 237 -4.11 -28.76 17.53
C GLY A 237 -2.86 -29.63 17.65
N GLY A 238 -1.73 -28.97 17.87
CA GLY A 238 -0.52 -29.63 18.34
C GLY A 238 0.08 -30.62 17.35
N ALA A 239 0.14 -30.25 16.07
CA ALA A 239 0.95 -30.97 15.10
C ALA A 239 2.41 -31.03 15.61
N ASN A 240 3.00 -32.23 15.62
CA ASN A 240 4.31 -32.54 16.23
C ASN A 240 4.33 -32.49 17.76
N SER A 241 3.19 -32.57 18.43
CA SER A 241 3.14 -32.80 19.88
C SER A 241 3.08 -34.30 20.20
N ALA A 242 3.17 -34.64 21.49
CA ALA A 242 2.96 -36.01 21.96
C ALA A 242 1.56 -36.57 21.64
N ALA A 243 0.55 -35.69 21.52
CA ALA A 243 -0.84 -36.06 21.26
C ALA A 243 -1.49 -35.06 20.28
N PRO A 244 -1.19 -35.14 18.98
CA PRO A 244 -1.82 -34.29 17.99
C PRO A 244 -3.32 -34.57 17.92
N ILE A 245 -4.12 -33.52 17.72
CA ILE A 245 -5.59 -33.59 17.73
C ILE A 245 -6.20 -32.95 16.48
N ALA A 246 -7.29 -33.56 16.00
CA ALA A 246 -8.25 -32.93 15.11
C ALA A 246 -9.59 -32.78 15.84
N ALA A 247 -10.26 -31.66 15.65
CA ALA A 247 -11.56 -31.44 16.23
C ALA A 247 -12.45 -30.67 15.26
N TRP A 248 -13.76 -30.85 15.37
CA TRP A 248 -14.72 -30.15 14.53
C TRP A 248 -16.02 -29.93 15.29
N ASN A 249 -16.71 -28.85 14.95
CA ASN A 249 -17.99 -28.53 15.56
C ASN A 249 -19.13 -29.09 14.71
N ASN A 250 -20.28 -29.33 15.34
CA ASN A 250 -21.52 -29.52 14.59
C ASN A 250 -22.06 -28.17 14.07
N ARG A 251 -22.96 -28.21 13.06
CA ARG A 251 -23.56 -27.03 12.41
C ARG A 251 -24.18 -26.00 13.36
N GLY A 252 -24.65 -26.43 14.53
CA GLY A 252 -25.27 -25.58 15.54
C GLY A 252 -24.35 -25.10 16.66
N LEU A 253 -23.04 -25.39 16.60
CA LEU A 253 -22.06 -25.09 17.66
C LEU A 253 -22.47 -25.56 19.06
N SER A 254 -23.28 -26.62 19.17
CA SER A 254 -23.71 -27.21 20.45
C SER A 254 -22.81 -28.36 20.91
N LYS A 255 -21.93 -28.84 20.02
CA LYS A 255 -21.08 -30.00 20.26
C LYS A 255 -19.75 -29.90 19.52
N LEU A 256 -18.66 -30.12 20.25
CA LEU A 256 -17.30 -30.26 19.73
C LEU A 256 -16.89 -31.74 19.72
N SER A 257 -16.62 -32.29 18.55
CA SER A 257 -16.02 -33.62 18.39
C SER A 257 -14.50 -33.50 18.40
N ILE A 258 -13.80 -34.35 19.15
CA ILE A 258 -12.34 -34.37 19.29
C ILE A 258 -11.82 -35.77 18.95
N ASN A 259 -10.84 -35.87 18.06
CA ASN A 259 -10.12 -37.08 17.73
C ASN A 259 -8.62 -36.88 18.00
N ILE A 260 -8.05 -37.81 18.76
CA ILE A 260 -6.59 -37.89 18.93
C ILE A 260 -6.04 -38.65 17.73
N LEU A 261 -5.12 -38.03 17.00
CA LEU A 261 -4.67 -38.61 15.74
C LEU A 261 -3.86 -39.88 15.99
N GLY A 262 -4.27 -40.96 15.33
CA GLY A 262 -3.79 -42.33 15.59
C GLY A 262 -4.83 -43.24 16.25
N THR A 263 -5.94 -42.69 16.74
CA THR A 263 -7.08 -43.48 17.23
C THR A 263 -8.23 -43.51 16.21
N LYS A 264 -9.05 -44.57 16.28
CA LYS A 264 -10.24 -44.75 15.41
C LYS A 264 -11.52 -44.14 16.02
N THR A 265 -11.44 -43.66 17.26
CA THR A 265 -12.59 -43.17 18.03
C THR A 265 -12.54 -41.64 18.17
N LYS A 266 -13.71 -41.03 18.33
CA LYS A 266 -13.85 -39.62 18.71
C LYS A 266 -14.48 -39.50 20.08
N GLN A 267 -14.22 -38.39 20.76
CA GLN A 267 -14.85 -38.00 22.01
C GLN A 267 -15.59 -36.68 21.82
N ASP A 268 -16.76 -36.60 22.41
CA ASP A 268 -17.68 -35.48 22.21
C ASP A 268 -17.79 -34.62 23.47
N VAL A 269 -17.77 -33.30 23.29
CA VAL A 269 -17.90 -32.29 24.34
C VAL A 269 -19.11 -31.39 24.04
N THR A 270 -19.98 -31.18 25.02
CA THR A 270 -21.11 -30.25 24.89
C THR A 270 -20.63 -28.81 25.03
N LEU A 271 -21.06 -27.95 24.09
CA LEU A 271 -20.76 -26.53 24.09
C LEU A 271 -21.96 -25.73 24.65
N PRO A 272 -21.73 -24.54 25.23
CA PRO A 272 -22.80 -23.63 25.64
C PRO A 272 -23.73 -23.23 24.47
N ASP A 273 -25.03 -23.04 24.74
CA ASP A 273 -26.02 -22.68 23.72
C ASP A 273 -25.75 -21.31 23.04
N ASP A 274 -25.03 -20.41 23.71
CA ASP A 274 -24.68 -19.07 23.23
C ASP A 274 -23.29 -19.00 22.55
N THR A 275 -22.73 -20.14 22.16
CA THR A 275 -21.42 -20.24 21.50
C THR A 275 -21.44 -19.61 20.11
N VAL A 276 -20.50 -18.70 19.86
CA VAL A 276 -20.31 -18.01 18.58
C VAL A 276 -19.14 -18.61 17.80
N SER A 277 -18.06 -18.99 18.48
CA SER A 277 -16.92 -19.67 17.85
C SER A 277 -16.12 -20.48 18.85
N VAL A 278 -15.42 -21.50 18.34
CA VAL A 278 -14.51 -22.34 19.10
C VAL A 278 -13.15 -22.32 18.42
N ARG A 279 -12.07 -22.28 19.21
CA ARG A 279 -10.69 -22.43 18.73
C ARG A 279 -9.92 -23.37 19.63
N ILE A 280 -8.94 -24.06 19.06
CA ILE A 280 -8.06 -24.97 19.79
C ILE A 280 -6.65 -24.39 19.85
N HIS A 281 -6.08 -24.41 21.05
CA HIS A 281 -4.71 -23.99 21.30
C HIS A 281 -3.94 -25.14 21.93
N ALA A 282 -2.90 -25.62 21.25
CA ALA A 282 -2.15 -26.81 21.67
C ALA A 282 -0.64 -26.60 21.46
N PRO A 283 0.23 -27.26 22.26
CA PRO A 283 1.68 -27.15 22.13
C PRO A 283 2.17 -27.82 20.85
N HIS A 284 3.34 -27.42 20.36
CA HIS A 284 3.90 -27.89 19.09
C HIS A 284 5.21 -28.68 19.24
N LEU A 285 5.64 -28.97 20.48
CA LEU A 285 6.84 -29.74 20.77
C LEU A 285 6.48 -31.17 21.17
N THR A 286 7.25 -32.14 20.70
CA THR A 286 7.03 -33.58 20.96
C THR A 286 7.14 -33.93 22.44
N GLN A 287 7.97 -33.18 23.18
CA GLN A 287 8.22 -33.36 24.61
C GLN A 287 7.23 -32.61 25.51
N SER A 288 6.38 -31.76 24.95
CA SER A 288 5.38 -31.01 25.73
C SER A 288 4.36 -31.93 26.36
N LEU A 289 3.89 -31.56 27.55
CA LEU A 289 2.75 -32.24 28.17
C LEU A 289 1.54 -32.24 27.22
N PRO A 290 0.78 -33.35 27.14
CA PRO A 290 -0.30 -33.53 26.18
C PRO A 290 -1.58 -32.81 26.65
N HIS A 291 -1.48 -31.50 26.85
CA HIS A 291 -2.59 -30.63 27.20
C HIS A 291 -2.95 -29.71 26.04
N PHE A 292 -4.24 -29.42 25.89
CA PHE A 292 -4.72 -28.42 24.95
C PHE A 292 -5.86 -27.61 25.57
N LEU A 293 -6.04 -26.40 25.05
CA LEU A 293 -7.05 -25.46 25.50
C LEU A 293 -8.10 -25.30 24.40
N VAL A 294 -9.36 -25.49 24.79
CA VAL A 294 -10.54 -25.17 23.97
C VAL A 294 -11.01 -23.78 24.37
N HIS A 295 -10.81 -22.82 23.48
CA HIS A 295 -11.25 -21.45 23.63
C HIS A 295 -12.68 -21.33 23.06
N ILE A 296 -13.62 -20.94 23.91
CA ILE A 296 -15.04 -20.80 23.57
C ILE A 296 -15.40 -19.32 23.66
N THR A 297 -15.79 -18.73 22.53
CA THR A 297 -16.33 -17.37 22.48
C THR A 297 -17.85 -17.46 22.47
N THR A 298 -18.50 -16.71 23.36
CA THR A 298 -19.96 -16.63 23.46
C THR A 298 -20.44 -15.24 23.02
N THR A 299 -21.76 -15.03 23.00
CA THR A 299 -22.33 -13.72 22.69
C THR A 299 -21.99 -12.64 23.72
N ILE A 300 -21.78 -13.02 24.99
CA ILE A 300 -21.55 -12.10 26.11
C ILE A 300 -20.08 -12.04 26.57
N GLY A 301 -19.24 -12.97 26.12
CA GLY A 301 -17.87 -13.07 26.61
C GLY A 301 -17.02 -14.17 25.99
N HIS A 302 -16.02 -14.62 26.75
CA HIS A 302 -15.17 -15.73 26.38
C HIS A 302 -14.76 -16.55 27.60
N LYS A 303 -14.64 -17.86 27.42
CA LYS A 303 -14.14 -18.81 28.42
C LYS A 303 -13.19 -19.81 27.77
N ALA A 304 -12.52 -20.61 28.58
CA ALA A 304 -11.65 -21.66 28.08
C ALA A 304 -11.69 -22.89 28.97
N GLU A 305 -11.57 -24.06 28.35
CA GLU A 305 -11.52 -25.36 29.02
C GLU A 305 -10.20 -26.05 28.65
N VAL A 306 -9.45 -26.50 29.63
CA VAL A 306 -8.17 -27.18 29.42
C VAL A 306 -8.36 -28.67 29.59
N TYR A 307 -7.86 -29.43 28.63
CA TYR A 307 -8.00 -30.87 28.55
C TYR A 307 -6.62 -31.54 28.58
N HIS A 308 -6.59 -32.73 29.17
CA HIS A 308 -5.45 -33.63 29.19
C HIS A 308 -5.75 -34.86 28.34
N THR A 309 -4.78 -35.26 27.51
CA THR A 309 -4.82 -36.51 26.76
C THR A 309 -3.93 -37.55 27.43
N ASP A 310 -4.53 -38.66 27.85
CA ASP A 310 -3.76 -39.81 28.33
C ASP A 310 -3.20 -40.59 27.13
N LEU A 311 -1.87 -40.55 26.98
CA LEU A 311 -1.15 -41.21 25.88
C LEU A 311 -1.29 -42.73 25.85
N LYS A 312 -1.64 -43.37 26.98
CA LYS A 312 -1.79 -44.83 27.06
C LYS A 312 -3.17 -45.29 26.63
N THR A 313 -4.21 -44.58 27.07
CA THR A 313 -5.60 -44.95 26.82
C THR A 313 -6.19 -44.25 25.60
N GLY A 314 -5.58 -43.14 25.16
CA GLY A 314 -6.12 -42.30 24.10
C GLY A 314 -7.42 -41.60 24.50
N LEU A 315 -7.66 -41.39 25.80
CA LEU A 315 -8.83 -40.70 26.33
C LEU A 315 -8.51 -39.24 26.66
N VAL A 316 -9.48 -38.36 26.42
CA VAL A 316 -9.40 -36.94 26.78
C VAL A 316 -10.20 -36.71 28.06
N SER A 317 -9.58 -36.07 29.05
CA SER A 317 -10.25 -35.65 30.29
C SER A 317 -10.11 -34.14 30.52
N LYS A 318 -11.14 -33.49 31.05
CA LYS A 318 -11.07 -32.08 31.44
C LYS A 318 -10.13 -31.94 32.64
N ALA A 319 -9.06 -31.17 32.49
CA ALA A 319 -8.10 -30.88 33.56
C ALA A 319 -8.62 -29.77 34.48
N TYR A 320 -9.01 -28.63 33.90
CA TYR A 320 -9.65 -27.53 34.60
C TYR A 320 -10.39 -26.60 33.61
N GLU A 321 -11.18 -25.67 34.14
CA GLU A 321 -11.84 -24.64 33.35
C GLU A 321 -11.48 -23.25 33.86
N LEU A 322 -11.47 -22.28 32.95
CA LEU A 322 -11.22 -20.87 33.23
C LEU A 322 -12.54 -20.11 33.31
N PRO A 323 -12.61 -19.08 34.18
CA PRO A 323 -13.83 -18.32 34.37
C PRO A 323 -14.27 -17.65 33.07
N HIS A 324 -15.58 -17.63 32.87
CA HIS A 324 -16.24 -16.85 31.83
C HIS A 324 -16.08 -15.36 32.17
N LEU A 325 -15.35 -14.63 31.33
CA LEU A 325 -15.19 -13.19 31.49
C LEU A 325 -15.98 -12.48 30.38
N ALA A 326 -16.56 -11.34 30.75
CA ALA A 326 -17.26 -10.48 29.81
C ALA A 326 -16.29 -9.88 28.77
N GLY A 327 -16.82 -9.58 27.59
CA GLY A 327 -16.03 -9.04 26.48
C GLY A 327 -15.20 -10.12 25.78
N ARG A 328 -14.53 -9.73 24.70
CA ARG A 328 -13.68 -10.63 23.92
C ARG A 328 -12.28 -10.73 24.54
N GLY A 329 -11.56 -11.79 24.20
CA GLY A 329 -10.18 -11.96 24.62
C GLY A 329 -9.45 -12.98 23.74
N ALA A 330 -8.12 -12.92 23.79
CA ALA A 330 -7.25 -13.79 23.02
C ALA A 330 -6.53 -14.77 23.94
N PHE A 331 -6.41 -16.02 23.48
CA PHE A 331 -5.55 -17.03 24.09
C PHE A 331 -4.37 -17.34 23.17
N SER A 332 -3.27 -17.76 23.78
CA SER A 332 -2.11 -18.28 23.06
C SER A 332 -1.43 -19.37 23.88
N THR A 333 -0.81 -20.32 23.17
CA THR A 333 -0.03 -21.41 23.78
C THR A 333 1.44 -21.18 23.52
N SER A 334 2.25 -21.42 24.54
CA SER A 334 3.71 -21.47 24.43
C SER A 334 4.22 -22.70 25.18
N ALA A 335 5.37 -23.21 24.78
CA ALA A 335 5.98 -24.36 25.42
C ALA A 335 7.47 -24.10 25.66
N GLU A 336 7.97 -24.52 26.83
CA GLU A 336 9.40 -24.54 27.16
C GLU A 336 9.74 -25.94 27.67
N ALA A 337 10.40 -26.72 26.82
CA ALA A 337 10.58 -28.15 27.00
C ALA A 337 9.24 -28.87 27.26
N ALA A 338 9.07 -29.52 28.41
CA ALA A 338 7.84 -30.22 28.76
C ALA A 338 6.72 -29.28 29.23
N ASN A 339 7.06 -28.10 29.74
CA ASN A 339 6.09 -27.19 30.33
C ASN A 339 5.28 -26.49 29.24
N VAL A 340 3.95 -26.46 29.41
CA VAL A 340 3.03 -25.77 28.50
C VAL A 340 2.37 -24.64 29.27
N TYR A 341 2.36 -23.46 28.67
CA TYR A 341 1.78 -22.26 29.24
C TYR A 341 0.68 -21.72 28.33
N PHE A 342 -0.44 -21.35 28.95
CA PHE A 342 -1.52 -20.62 28.29
C PHE A 342 -1.49 -19.17 28.75
N THR A 343 -1.45 -18.25 27.79
CA THR A 343 -1.54 -16.81 28.06
C THR A 343 -2.90 -16.30 27.60
N ARG A 344 -3.64 -15.66 28.51
CA ARG A 344 -4.91 -14.99 28.24
C ARG A 344 -4.73 -13.48 28.25
N ILE A 345 -5.16 -12.82 27.18
CA ILE A 345 -5.16 -11.37 27.03
C ILE A 345 -6.61 -10.90 26.98
N THR A 346 -6.95 -10.02 27.90
CA THR A 346 -8.26 -9.35 28.01
C THR A 346 -8.04 -7.84 27.97
N ASP A 347 -9.11 -7.05 27.97
CA ASP A 347 -9.00 -5.58 28.01
C ASP A 347 -8.48 -5.00 29.33
N HIS A 348 -8.38 -5.83 30.37
CA HIS A 348 -8.05 -5.41 31.74
C HIS A 348 -6.80 -6.07 32.30
N GLU A 349 -6.46 -7.27 31.81
CA GLU A 349 -5.30 -8.01 32.28
C GLU A 349 -4.71 -8.96 31.24
N VAL A 350 -3.41 -9.21 31.39
CA VAL A 350 -2.69 -10.33 30.79
C VAL A 350 -2.37 -11.32 31.89
N THR A 351 -2.78 -12.57 31.72
CA THR A 351 -2.53 -13.66 32.67
C THR A 351 -1.85 -14.84 32.02
N VAL A 352 -0.96 -15.50 32.76
CA VAL A 352 -0.28 -16.73 32.34
C VAL A 352 -0.58 -17.85 33.30
N LEU A 353 -0.93 -19.01 32.76
CA LEU A 353 -1.30 -20.20 33.50
C LEU A 353 -0.47 -21.41 33.04
N SER A 354 -0.28 -22.37 33.94
CA SER A 354 0.29 -23.68 33.59
C SER A 354 -0.78 -24.56 32.95
N SER A 355 -0.40 -25.44 32.02
CA SER A 355 -1.33 -26.47 31.54
C SER A 355 -1.78 -27.47 32.61
N GLU A 356 -1.03 -27.60 33.70
CA GLU A 356 -1.30 -28.57 34.77
C GLU A 356 -2.21 -28.03 35.88
N SER A 357 -2.39 -26.70 35.96
CA SER A 357 -3.12 -26.07 37.06
C SER A 357 -3.79 -24.77 36.61
N HIS A 358 -4.98 -24.52 37.15
CA HIS A 358 -5.69 -23.24 37.00
C HIS A 358 -5.04 -22.09 37.79
N GLY A 359 -3.94 -22.33 38.52
CA GLY A 359 -3.21 -21.31 39.25
C GLY A 359 -2.56 -20.28 38.32
N VAL A 360 -2.84 -18.99 38.55
CA VAL A 360 -2.24 -17.89 37.79
C VAL A 360 -0.77 -17.77 38.18
N LEU A 361 0.12 -18.05 37.23
CA LEU A 361 1.57 -17.96 37.40
C LEU A 361 2.07 -16.52 37.38
N ALA A 362 1.45 -15.69 36.53
CA ALA A 362 1.73 -14.27 36.43
C ALA A 362 0.50 -13.51 35.94
N ARG A 363 0.35 -12.27 36.43
CA ARG A 363 -0.75 -11.36 36.09
C ARG A 363 -0.21 -9.94 35.98
N TRP A 364 -0.60 -9.24 34.93
CA TRP A 364 -0.33 -7.81 34.76
C TRP A 364 -1.60 -7.07 34.40
N PRO A 365 -1.85 -5.87 34.98
CA PRO A 365 -2.92 -5.01 34.51
C PRO A 365 -2.62 -4.59 33.07
N TYR A 366 -3.65 -4.53 32.25
CA TYR A 366 -3.61 -4.12 30.87
C TYR A 366 -4.78 -3.18 30.59
N LYS A 367 -4.60 -2.26 29.66
CA LYS A 367 -5.67 -1.41 29.16
C LYS A 367 -5.59 -1.43 27.65
N ALA A 368 -6.62 -1.94 27.01
CA ALA A 368 -6.73 -1.87 25.56
C ALA A 368 -6.73 -0.41 25.10
N GLU A 369 -6.02 -0.13 24.00
CA GLU A 369 -6.03 1.18 23.33
C GLU A 369 -7.30 1.34 22.46
N ASP A 370 -7.54 2.55 21.96
CA ASP A 370 -8.76 2.90 21.21
C ASP A 370 -8.97 2.06 19.94
N ASN A 371 -7.93 1.41 19.42
CA ASN A 371 -7.97 0.55 18.23
C ASN A 371 -8.43 -0.89 18.51
N GLY A 372 -9.02 -1.15 19.68
CA GLY A 372 -9.79 -2.36 19.97
C GLY A 372 -9.03 -3.45 20.75
N HIS A 373 -9.77 -4.50 21.12
CA HIS A 373 -9.28 -5.62 21.93
C HIS A 373 -8.49 -6.63 21.08
N ALA A 374 -7.69 -7.47 21.73
CA ALA A 374 -6.92 -8.52 21.07
C ALA A 374 -7.84 -9.66 20.59
N ILE A 375 -7.76 -10.00 19.30
CA ILE A 375 -8.55 -11.08 18.67
C ILE A 375 -7.75 -12.36 18.42
N GLN A 376 -6.43 -12.24 18.31
CA GLN A 376 -5.46 -13.34 18.16
C GLN A 376 -4.17 -12.95 18.87
N ALA A 377 -3.44 -13.95 19.39
CA ALA A 377 -2.17 -13.70 20.04
C ALA A 377 -1.20 -14.88 19.91
N VAL A 378 0.09 -14.58 19.99
CA VAL A 378 1.17 -15.53 20.21
C VAL A 378 2.01 -15.02 21.36
N SER A 379 2.48 -15.92 22.23
CA SER A 379 3.27 -15.53 23.39
C SER A 379 4.55 -16.35 23.47
N GLU A 380 5.60 -15.72 23.99
CA GLU A 380 6.79 -16.41 24.45
C GLU A 380 6.89 -16.23 25.97
N VAL A 381 6.83 -17.34 26.69
CA VAL A 381 6.93 -17.40 28.14
C VAL A 381 8.26 -18.06 28.49
N VAL A 382 9.08 -17.37 29.27
CA VAL A 382 10.37 -17.87 29.75
C VAL A 382 10.40 -17.77 31.27
N ARG A 383 10.74 -18.88 31.93
CA ARG A 383 10.92 -18.88 33.39
C ARG A 383 12.28 -18.27 33.77
N LYS A 384 12.30 -17.26 34.64
CA LYS A 384 13.56 -16.59 35.03
C LYS A 384 14.41 -17.45 35.97
N ALA A 385 15.72 -17.22 35.94
CA ALA A 385 16.67 -17.75 36.92
C ALA A 385 16.26 -17.30 38.34
N GLY A 386 15.96 -18.27 39.22
CA GLY A 386 15.36 -18.02 40.55
C GLY A 386 13.93 -18.58 40.71
N GLY A 387 13.31 -19.06 39.63
CA GLY A 387 12.20 -20.00 39.65
C GLY A 387 10.80 -19.45 39.99
N LYS A 388 10.68 -18.23 40.53
CA LYS A 388 9.39 -17.62 40.92
C LYS A 388 8.83 -16.62 39.90
N GLU A 389 9.64 -16.08 39.01
CA GLU A 389 9.21 -15.06 38.04
C GLU A 389 9.18 -15.58 36.61
N TYR A 390 8.22 -15.08 35.83
CA TYR A 390 8.08 -15.35 34.40
C TYR A 390 8.31 -14.08 33.60
N ALA A 391 9.07 -14.19 32.52
CA ALA A 391 9.19 -13.17 31.49
C ALA A 391 8.25 -13.53 30.35
N VAL A 392 7.34 -12.62 30.00
CA VAL A 392 6.30 -12.86 29.00
C VAL A 392 6.30 -11.69 28.02
N ARG A 393 6.34 -12.03 26.74
CA ARG A 393 6.04 -11.12 25.65
C ARG A 393 4.96 -11.75 24.79
N SER A 394 3.96 -10.95 24.44
CA SER A 394 2.83 -11.40 23.66
C SER A 394 2.63 -10.48 22.47
N ALA A 395 2.67 -11.03 21.26
CA ALA A 395 2.29 -10.31 20.07
C ALA A 395 0.80 -10.59 19.79
N ALA A 396 -0.01 -9.55 19.68
CA ALA A 396 -1.44 -9.64 19.52
C ALA A 396 -1.92 -8.84 18.32
N LEU A 397 -2.86 -9.39 17.57
CA LEU A 397 -3.63 -8.69 16.55
C LEU A 397 -4.86 -8.09 17.21
N THR A 398 -5.11 -6.79 17.03
CA THR A 398 -6.32 -6.12 17.49
C THR A 398 -7.43 -6.19 16.46
N GLU A 399 -8.68 -5.99 16.89
CA GLU A 399 -9.82 -5.80 15.98
C GLU A 399 -9.64 -4.61 15.02
N GLY A 400 -8.84 -3.62 15.41
CA GLY A 400 -8.43 -2.49 14.58
C GLY A 400 -7.52 -2.85 13.40
N GLY A 401 -6.96 -4.06 13.39
CA GLY A 401 -5.94 -4.47 12.43
C GLY A 401 -4.52 -4.06 12.84
N ASP A 402 -4.32 -3.63 14.09
CA ASP A 402 -2.99 -3.33 14.59
C ASP A 402 -2.31 -4.58 15.13
N TRP A 403 -1.03 -4.74 14.84
CA TRP A 403 -0.18 -5.73 15.46
C TRP A 403 0.61 -5.08 16.59
N ILE A 404 0.30 -5.47 17.81
CA ILE A 404 0.89 -4.90 19.03
C ILE A 404 1.78 -5.92 19.72
N LEU A 405 2.83 -5.44 20.37
CA LEU A 405 3.59 -6.25 21.32
C LEU A 405 3.35 -5.78 22.74
N ILE A 406 2.92 -6.70 23.59
CA ILE A 406 2.63 -6.47 25.00
C ILE A 406 3.77 -7.06 25.83
N ARG A 407 4.38 -6.22 26.68
CA ARG A 407 5.40 -6.61 27.67
C ARG A 407 4.96 -6.14 29.06
N LYS A 408 4.81 -7.07 30.01
CA LYS A 408 4.38 -6.77 31.40
C LYS A 408 3.08 -5.94 31.48
N GLY A 409 2.10 -6.25 30.61
CA GLY A 409 0.81 -5.56 30.57
C GLY A 409 0.81 -4.17 29.92
N LYS A 410 1.92 -3.74 29.31
CA LYS A 410 2.01 -2.50 28.53
C LYS A 410 2.25 -2.80 27.06
N VAL A 411 1.59 -2.05 26.18
CA VAL A 411 1.92 -2.02 24.75
C VAL A 411 3.29 -1.33 24.62
N ASP A 412 4.21 -2.04 23.98
CA ASP A 412 5.59 -1.61 23.79
C ASP A 412 5.78 -0.92 22.43
N TRP A 413 5.19 -1.52 21.40
CA TRP A 413 5.10 -0.95 20.06
C TRP A 413 3.80 -1.40 19.40
N THR A 414 3.36 -0.60 18.43
CA THR A 414 2.17 -0.82 17.60
C THR A 414 2.58 -0.70 16.14
N ARG A 415 2.20 -1.70 15.33
CA ARG A 415 2.34 -1.68 13.87
C ARG A 415 0.95 -1.67 13.25
N HIS A 416 0.68 -0.69 12.39
CA HIS A 416 -0.60 -0.54 11.71
C HIS A 416 -0.72 -1.47 10.49
N GLU A 417 -0.61 -2.78 10.71
CA GLU A 417 -0.68 -3.80 9.64
C GLU A 417 -1.99 -3.76 8.86
N GLY A 418 -3.05 -3.23 9.46
CA GLY A 418 -4.34 -3.03 8.83
C GLY A 418 -4.33 -2.02 7.69
N LEU A 419 -3.28 -1.18 7.54
CA LEU A 419 -3.08 -0.31 6.36
C LEU A 419 -2.74 -1.11 5.10
N SER A 420 -2.27 -2.35 5.24
CA SER A 420 -1.90 -3.20 4.11
C SER A 420 -3.10 -3.49 3.23
N GLY A 421 -2.88 -3.70 1.93
CA GLY A 421 -3.97 -3.94 1.00
C GLY A 421 -4.87 -2.70 0.84
N ALA A 422 -4.26 -1.52 0.85
CA ALA A 422 -4.90 -0.28 0.43
C ALA A 422 -5.27 -0.38 -1.06
N VAL A 423 -6.51 -0.06 -1.39
CA VAL A 423 -7.08 -0.18 -2.73
C VAL A 423 -7.45 1.17 -3.34
N ALA A 424 -7.65 2.19 -2.51
CA ALA A 424 -7.90 3.56 -2.97
C ALA A 424 -7.37 4.57 -1.94
N ALA A 425 -6.95 5.72 -2.43
CA ALA A 425 -6.49 6.83 -1.61
C ALA A 425 -6.91 8.16 -2.23
N VAL A 426 -7.12 9.19 -1.41
CA VAL A 426 -7.30 10.55 -1.87
C VAL A 426 -6.65 11.54 -0.92
N TRP A 427 -6.13 12.63 -1.48
CA TRP A 427 -5.63 13.78 -0.72
C TRP A 427 -6.78 14.68 -0.32
N ALA A 428 -6.82 15.07 0.95
CA ALA A 428 -7.74 16.06 1.49
C ALA A 428 -6.95 17.20 2.14
N ASP A 429 -7.33 18.44 1.83
CA ASP A 429 -6.78 19.61 2.50
C ASP A 429 -7.32 19.70 3.94
N ILE A 430 -6.52 20.28 4.84
CA ILE A 430 -6.94 20.57 6.20
C ILE A 430 -7.86 21.81 6.14
N PRO A 431 -9.16 21.70 6.50
CA PRO A 431 -10.06 22.83 6.53
C PRO A 431 -9.55 23.90 7.48
N GLU A 432 -9.26 25.08 6.95
CA GLU A 432 -8.99 26.25 7.77
C GLU A 432 -10.30 26.97 8.04
N ILE A 433 -10.46 27.53 9.24
CA ILE A 433 -11.56 28.47 9.46
C ILE A 433 -11.18 29.74 8.69
N GLU A 434 -11.63 29.84 7.44
CA GLU A 434 -11.39 30.93 6.48
C GLU A 434 -11.98 32.28 6.93
N LYS A 435 -11.83 32.66 8.21
CA LYS A 435 -12.33 33.94 8.74
C LYS A 435 -11.79 35.11 7.94
N LEU A 436 -10.53 35.07 7.51
CA LEU A 436 -9.94 36.16 6.74
C LEU A 436 -10.45 36.18 5.29
N ALA A 437 -10.56 35.03 4.63
CA ALA A 437 -11.05 34.99 3.24
C ALA A 437 -12.54 35.37 3.15
N GLN A 438 -13.36 34.94 4.11
CA GLN A 438 -14.76 35.36 4.23
C GLN A 438 -14.88 36.88 4.46
N VAL A 439 -14.08 37.43 5.38
CA VAL A 439 -14.00 38.89 5.62
C VAL A 439 -13.54 39.65 4.37
N LEU A 440 -12.60 39.09 3.59
CA LEU A 440 -12.14 39.70 2.34
C LEU A 440 -13.19 39.61 1.23
N ALA A 441 -13.97 38.55 1.17
CA ALA A 441 -15.11 38.42 0.26
C ALA A 441 -16.21 39.45 0.60
N GLU A 442 -16.49 39.64 1.89
CA GLU A 442 -17.40 40.70 2.37
C GLU A 442 -16.88 42.11 1.99
N GLU A 443 -15.57 42.35 2.10
CA GLU A 443 -14.93 43.61 1.66
C GLU A 443 -15.03 43.83 0.13
N ALA A 444 -14.95 42.77 -0.67
CA ALA A 444 -15.01 42.83 -2.13
C ALA A 444 -16.39 43.22 -2.67
N HIS A 445 -17.45 42.87 -1.94
CA HIS A 445 -18.84 43.22 -2.29
C HIS A 445 -19.33 44.52 -1.63
N ALA A 446 -18.53 45.12 -0.76
CA ALA A 446 -18.85 46.39 -0.10
C ALA A 446 -18.39 47.61 -0.94
N ASN A 447 -18.96 48.79 -0.64
CA ASN A 447 -18.46 50.02 -1.26
C ASN A 447 -17.03 50.35 -0.75
N PRO A 448 -16.19 51.07 -1.52
CA PRO A 448 -14.79 51.29 -1.18
C PRO A 448 -14.54 51.93 0.20
N ALA A 449 -15.43 52.83 0.64
CA ALA A 449 -15.31 53.52 1.92
C ALA A 449 -15.62 52.57 3.10
N ALA A 450 -16.67 51.76 2.99
CA ALA A 450 -17.03 50.76 4.00
C ALA A 450 -15.95 49.67 4.08
N ALA A 451 -15.45 49.19 2.94
CA ALA A 451 -14.34 48.23 2.90
C ALA A 451 -13.06 48.81 3.57
N PHE A 452 -12.75 50.08 3.33
CA PHE A 452 -11.62 50.74 4.00
C PHE A 452 -11.81 50.85 5.52
N VAL A 453 -12.98 51.30 5.99
CA VAL A 453 -13.28 51.40 7.43
C VAL A 453 -13.26 50.01 8.08
N HIS A 454 -13.78 49.00 7.41
CA HIS A 454 -13.74 47.61 7.85
C HIS A 454 -12.29 47.11 8.00
N ARG A 455 -11.46 47.33 6.98
CA ARG A 455 -10.03 47.00 6.99
C ARG A 455 -9.27 47.67 8.14
N VAL A 456 -9.50 48.96 8.38
CA VAL A 456 -8.85 49.68 9.48
C VAL A 456 -9.28 49.12 10.83
N LYS A 457 -10.58 48.87 11.03
CA LYS A 457 -11.08 48.23 12.27
C LYS A 457 -10.47 46.85 12.49
N ARG A 458 -10.35 46.04 11.43
CA ARG A 458 -9.68 44.74 11.47
C ARG A 458 -8.20 44.88 11.85
N HIS A 459 -7.46 45.78 11.21
CA HIS A 459 -6.05 46.01 11.57
C HIS A 459 -5.87 46.48 13.01
N VAL A 460 -6.76 47.35 13.51
CA VAL A 460 -6.77 47.77 14.92
C VAL A 460 -7.06 46.59 15.84
N ALA A 461 -8.00 45.71 15.48
CA ALA A 461 -8.26 44.48 16.23
C ALA A 461 -7.05 43.53 16.19
N ASP A 462 -6.38 43.39 15.05
CA ASP A 462 -5.20 42.54 14.89
C ASP A 462 -3.99 43.05 15.72
N LEU A 463 -3.90 44.37 15.99
CA LEU A 463 -2.86 44.94 16.86
C LEU A 463 -2.88 44.37 18.28
N GLN A 464 -4.00 43.80 18.76
CA GLN A 464 -4.04 43.14 20.07
C GLN A 464 -3.06 41.95 20.17
N TYR A 465 -2.69 41.35 19.03
CA TYR A 465 -1.73 40.25 18.96
C TYR A 465 -0.27 40.72 18.82
N LEU A 466 -0.04 42.02 18.55
CA LEU A 466 1.29 42.59 18.33
C LEU A 466 2.24 42.40 19.53
N PRO A 467 1.83 42.61 20.80
CA PRO A 467 2.74 42.40 21.94
C PRO A 467 3.27 40.97 22.01
N ALA A 468 2.40 39.99 21.79
CA ALA A 468 2.78 38.57 21.76
C ALA A 468 3.68 38.24 20.57
N PHE A 469 3.44 38.85 19.40
CA PHE A 469 4.29 38.70 18.22
C PHE A 469 5.71 39.26 18.47
N VAL A 470 5.81 40.48 19.02
CA VAL A 470 7.09 41.15 19.29
C VAL A 470 7.90 40.39 20.34
N ALA A 471 7.24 39.90 21.39
CA ALA A 471 7.89 39.08 22.41
C ALA A 471 8.51 37.78 21.85
N ARG A 472 7.97 37.25 20.75
CA ARG A 472 8.46 36.03 20.08
C ARG A 472 9.55 36.29 19.02
N LEU A 473 9.80 37.54 18.62
CA LEU A 473 10.77 37.86 17.57
C LEU A 473 12.20 37.40 17.87
N PRO A 474 12.77 37.64 19.07
CA PRO A 474 14.15 37.21 19.36
C PRO A 474 14.30 35.69 19.23
N GLN A 475 13.33 34.94 19.76
CA GLN A 475 13.34 33.49 19.72
C GLN A 475 13.16 32.97 18.28
N ARG A 476 12.26 33.55 17.49
CA ARG A 476 12.13 33.21 16.06
C ARG A 476 13.41 33.46 15.27
N VAL A 477 14.11 34.56 15.53
CA VAL A 477 15.39 34.84 14.86
C VAL A 477 16.42 33.79 15.25
N LEU A 478 16.55 33.45 16.53
CA LEU A 478 17.45 32.39 17.02
C LEU A 478 17.09 31.03 16.41
N ASP A 479 15.84 30.61 16.48
CA ASP A 479 15.35 29.34 15.93
C ASP A 479 15.56 29.27 14.41
N SER A 480 15.33 30.38 13.70
CA SER A 480 15.52 30.43 12.25
C SER A 480 17.00 30.40 11.82
N THR A 481 17.93 30.88 12.66
CA THR A 481 19.36 31.05 12.33
C THR A 481 20.24 29.93 12.84
N PHE A 482 19.94 29.37 14.01
CA PHE A 482 20.70 28.30 14.65
C PHE A 482 19.96 26.95 14.67
N GLY A 483 18.74 26.91 14.12
CA GLY A 483 17.86 25.74 14.20
C GLY A 483 17.04 25.76 15.49
N ALA A 484 15.75 25.45 15.38
CA ALA A 484 14.89 25.34 16.54
C ALA A 484 15.32 24.15 17.40
N SER A 485 15.48 24.35 18.71
CA SER A 485 15.39 23.23 19.66
C SER A 485 13.99 22.65 19.53
N SER A 486 13.87 21.37 19.18
CA SER A 486 12.61 20.63 19.03
C SER A 486 11.79 20.69 20.32
N SER A 487 11.01 21.76 20.50
CA SER A 487 10.02 21.84 21.57
C SER A 487 8.84 20.97 21.15
N GLU A 488 8.77 19.77 21.73
CA GLU A 488 7.66 18.81 21.68
C GLU A 488 6.36 19.36 22.32
N GLY A 489 5.89 20.53 21.87
CA GLY A 489 4.60 21.06 22.27
C GLY A 489 3.51 20.47 21.37
N LYS A 490 2.63 19.62 21.94
CA LYS A 490 1.40 19.05 21.34
C LYS A 490 1.03 19.69 19.99
N GLN A 491 1.58 19.14 18.91
CA GLN A 491 1.36 19.67 17.58
C GLN A 491 -0.06 19.33 17.14
N SER A 492 -0.94 20.33 17.13
CA SER A 492 -2.28 20.20 16.58
C SER A 492 -2.19 20.16 15.05
N LEU A 493 -3.03 19.33 14.42
CA LEU A 493 -3.23 19.31 12.97
C LEU A 493 -3.51 20.74 12.47
N HIS A 494 -2.67 21.25 11.58
CA HIS A 494 -2.80 22.59 11.01
C HIS A 494 -2.21 22.61 9.60
N ARG A 495 -2.79 23.45 8.75
CA ARG A 495 -2.25 23.75 7.42
C ARG A 495 -0.97 24.59 7.58
N ASP A 496 0.10 24.17 6.93
CA ASP A 496 1.32 24.96 6.83
C ASP A 496 1.23 25.96 5.66
N VAL A 497 2.09 26.98 5.69
CA VAL A 497 2.10 28.05 4.68
C VAL A 497 2.46 27.53 3.29
N PHE A 498 3.26 26.46 3.20
CA PHE A 498 3.69 25.86 1.94
C PHE A 498 2.74 24.76 1.44
N GLY A 499 1.74 24.37 2.23
CA GLY A 499 0.75 23.36 1.87
C GLY A 499 1.30 21.93 1.79
N PHE A 500 2.33 21.61 2.57
CA PHE A 500 2.88 20.27 2.72
C PHE A 500 2.05 19.38 3.67
N ASN A 501 1.39 20.00 4.64
CA ASN A 501 0.55 19.32 5.61
C ASN A 501 -0.84 19.11 5.01
N LYS A 502 -1.10 17.87 4.61
CA LYS A 502 -2.39 17.42 4.12
C LYS A 502 -2.79 16.13 4.82
N ILE A 503 -4.03 15.73 4.61
CA ILE A 503 -4.53 14.46 5.08
C ILE A 503 -4.65 13.53 3.89
N VAL A 504 -4.18 12.30 4.05
CA VAL A 504 -4.51 11.23 3.11
C VAL A 504 -5.60 10.37 3.73
N VAL A 505 -6.69 10.17 3.00
CA VAL A 505 -7.70 9.17 3.38
C VAL A 505 -7.50 7.92 2.53
N LEU A 506 -7.23 6.79 3.18
CA LEU A 506 -6.98 5.49 2.58
C LEU A 506 -8.15 4.54 2.81
N ALA A 507 -8.56 3.81 1.78
CA ALA A 507 -9.45 2.66 1.90
C ALA A 507 -8.67 1.37 1.72
N THR A 508 -8.96 0.39 2.58
CA THR A 508 -8.40 -0.96 2.47
C THR A 508 -9.42 -1.93 1.91
N ARG A 509 -8.95 -2.99 1.28
CA ARG A 509 -9.80 -4.10 0.78
C ARG A 509 -10.67 -4.75 1.86
N ARG A 510 -10.39 -4.49 3.14
CA ARG A 510 -11.11 -5.05 4.29
C ARG A 510 -12.28 -4.18 4.75
N GLY A 511 -12.57 -3.08 4.07
CA GLY A 511 -13.68 -2.17 4.45
C GLY A 511 -13.30 -1.12 5.49
N ARG A 512 -12.05 -1.12 5.96
CA ARG A 512 -11.50 -0.17 6.94
C ARG A 512 -10.79 0.99 6.25
N PHE A 513 -10.92 2.17 6.85
CA PHE A 513 -10.38 3.43 6.37
C PHE A 513 -9.44 4.06 7.38
N TYR A 514 -8.46 4.81 6.88
CA TYR A 514 -7.46 5.49 7.69
C TYR A 514 -7.29 6.93 7.23
N GLY A 515 -7.10 7.85 8.18
CA GLY A 515 -6.61 9.20 7.91
C GLY A 515 -5.14 9.31 8.32
N LEU A 516 -4.26 9.68 7.40
CA LEU A 516 -2.84 9.91 7.67
C LEU A 516 -2.50 11.39 7.58
N ASP A 517 -1.71 11.88 8.54
CA ASP A 517 -1.19 13.24 8.55
C ASP A 517 0.19 13.30 7.89
N THR A 518 0.29 13.91 6.72
CA THR A 518 1.58 14.02 6.00
C THR A 518 2.51 15.07 6.59
N GLY A 519 2.01 15.98 7.42
CA GLY A 519 2.82 16.94 8.16
C GLY A 519 3.61 16.32 9.31
N HIS A 520 3.17 15.16 9.79
CA HIS A 520 3.81 14.41 10.88
C HIS A 520 4.20 13.00 10.43
N HIS A 521 4.89 12.90 9.29
CA HIS A 521 5.46 11.65 8.77
C HIS A 521 4.43 10.52 8.60
N GLY A 522 3.23 10.86 8.12
CA GLY A 522 2.18 9.88 7.84
C GLY A 522 1.54 9.28 9.09
N LYS A 523 1.61 9.95 10.24
CA LYS A 523 0.99 9.49 11.48
C LYS A 523 -0.50 9.19 11.27
N VAL A 524 -0.95 8.03 11.75
CA VAL A 524 -2.37 7.66 11.75
C VAL A 524 -3.15 8.59 12.70
N LEU A 525 -4.04 9.40 12.14
CA LEU A 525 -4.96 10.27 12.89
C LEU A 525 -6.15 9.50 13.45
N TRP A 526 -6.70 8.60 12.62
CA TRP A 526 -7.85 7.77 12.95
C TRP A 526 -7.88 6.52 12.08
N SER A 527 -8.53 5.48 12.59
CA SER A 527 -8.87 4.25 11.87
C SER A 527 -10.33 3.90 12.13
N LYS A 528 -11.10 3.65 11.08
CA LYS A 528 -12.54 3.35 11.18
C LYS A 528 -12.92 2.21 10.28
N ASP A 529 -13.64 1.24 10.84
CA ASP A 529 -14.33 0.20 10.07
C ASP A 529 -15.60 0.81 9.48
N VAL A 530 -15.56 1.18 8.19
CA VAL A 530 -16.64 1.92 7.52
C VAL A 530 -17.61 0.96 6.86
N PHE A 531 -17.10 -0.09 6.21
CA PHE A 531 -17.92 -1.10 5.55
C PHE A 531 -17.68 -2.48 6.16
N LYS A 532 -18.69 -3.00 6.87
CA LYS A 532 -18.65 -4.37 7.37
C LYS A 532 -18.86 -5.35 6.23
N LEU A 533 -17.80 -6.07 5.86
CA LEU A 533 -17.83 -7.06 4.80
C LEU A 533 -18.10 -8.46 5.36
N PRO A 534 -18.85 -9.32 4.63
CA PRO A 534 -18.92 -10.74 4.93
C PRO A 534 -17.53 -11.39 4.95
N GLN A 535 -17.38 -12.51 5.64
CA GLN A 535 -16.12 -13.24 5.70
C GLN A 535 -15.66 -13.65 4.28
N GLY A 536 -14.42 -13.31 3.94
CA GLY A 536 -13.83 -13.57 2.62
C GLY A 536 -14.20 -12.57 1.53
N ALA A 537 -15.17 -11.68 1.74
CA ALA A 537 -15.49 -10.61 0.80
C ALA A 537 -14.44 -9.50 0.85
N THR A 538 -14.22 -8.83 -0.29
CA THR A 538 -13.29 -7.70 -0.40
C THR A 538 -14.00 -6.45 -0.93
N LEU A 539 -13.60 -5.29 -0.41
CA LEU A 539 -14.06 -3.99 -0.89
C LEU A 539 -13.38 -3.69 -2.22
N SER A 540 -14.17 -3.57 -3.28
CA SER A 540 -13.75 -2.97 -4.54
C SER A 540 -14.25 -1.54 -4.59
N VAL A 541 -13.36 -0.57 -4.45
CA VAL A 541 -13.69 0.86 -4.57
C VAL A 541 -13.78 1.22 -6.06
N LYS A 542 -14.91 1.80 -6.46
CA LYS A 542 -15.15 2.25 -7.84
C LYS A 542 -14.95 3.75 -8.03
N GLY A 543 -15.03 4.52 -6.95
CA GLY A 543 -14.74 5.95 -6.95
C GLY A 543 -14.43 6.46 -5.55
N MET A 544 -13.44 7.34 -5.45
CA MET A 544 -13.10 8.07 -4.24
C MET A 544 -12.68 9.49 -4.62
N ALA A 545 -13.31 10.50 -4.04
CA ALA A 545 -13.03 11.90 -4.35
C ALA A 545 -13.31 12.81 -3.15
N THR A 546 -12.60 13.93 -3.08
CA THR A 546 -12.85 14.98 -2.08
C THR A 546 -13.83 16.02 -2.58
N LYS A 547 -14.80 16.39 -1.74
CA LYS A 547 -15.74 17.48 -2.02
C LYS A 547 -15.15 18.81 -1.56
N GLY A 548 -14.54 19.53 -2.50
CA GLY A 548 -14.04 20.90 -2.30
C GLY A 548 -13.10 21.07 -1.10
N ASN A 549 -13.06 22.28 -0.55
CA ASN A 549 -12.24 22.63 0.62
C ASN A 549 -12.88 22.22 1.97
N GLU A 550 -14.03 21.55 1.95
CA GLU A 550 -14.79 21.17 3.16
C GLU A 550 -14.14 20.00 3.92
N GLY A 551 -13.14 19.33 3.31
CA GLY A 551 -12.45 18.19 3.90
C GLY A 551 -13.35 16.93 4.01
N LEU A 552 -14.32 16.78 3.10
CA LEU A 552 -15.21 15.63 3.02
C LEU A 552 -14.76 14.69 1.89
N VAL A 553 -14.76 13.39 2.17
CA VAL A 553 -14.39 12.32 1.24
C VAL A 553 -15.60 11.47 0.90
N HIS A 554 -15.95 11.40 -0.38
CA HIS A 554 -17.00 10.54 -0.90
C HIS A 554 -16.38 9.25 -1.44
N VAL A 555 -17.00 8.12 -1.11
CA VAL A 555 -16.53 6.80 -1.52
C VAL A 555 -17.69 5.97 -2.03
N ILE A 556 -17.49 5.29 -3.15
CA ILE A 556 -18.45 4.36 -3.76
C ILE A 556 -17.78 3.00 -3.97
N GLY A 557 -18.39 1.94 -3.43
CA GLY A 557 -17.99 0.55 -3.63
C GLY A 557 -18.80 -0.15 -4.74
N SER A 558 -18.29 -1.26 -5.25
CA SER A 558 -18.91 -2.01 -6.35
C SER A 558 -20.28 -2.61 -6.02
N HIS A 559 -20.55 -2.88 -4.74
CA HIS A 559 -21.83 -3.45 -4.29
C HIS A 559 -22.85 -2.38 -3.86
N GLY A 560 -22.74 -1.17 -4.41
CA GLY A 560 -23.63 -0.05 -4.06
C GLY A 560 -23.32 0.62 -2.71
N GLN A 561 -22.24 0.21 -2.04
CA GLN A 561 -21.78 0.81 -0.79
C GLN A 561 -21.42 2.28 -1.00
N ARG A 562 -21.87 3.18 -0.12
CA ARG A 562 -21.55 4.61 -0.19
C ARG A 562 -21.26 5.17 1.20
N ALA A 563 -20.21 5.98 1.30
CA ALA A 563 -19.88 6.68 2.53
C ALA A 563 -19.38 8.10 2.27
N VAL A 564 -19.73 9.03 3.16
CA VAL A 564 -19.17 10.37 3.24
C VAL A 564 -18.42 10.52 4.56
N ILE A 565 -17.10 10.73 4.48
CA ILE A 565 -16.20 10.70 5.62
C ILE A 565 -15.55 12.08 5.80
N ARG A 566 -15.54 12.59 7.03
CA ARG A 566 -14.75 13.79 7.37
C ARG A 566 -13.28 13.42 7.49
N ALA A 567 -12.42 14.00 6.64
CA ALA A 567 -11.00 13.63 6.54
C ALA A 567 -10.23 13.82 7.86
N ILE A 568 -10.54 14.85 8.65
CA ILE A 568 -9.85 15.14 9.92
C ILE A 568 -10.15 14.10 11.01
N SER A 569 -11.41 13.73 11.19
CA SER A 569 -11.87 12.94 12.35
C SER A 569 -12.18 11.48 12.02
N GLY A 570 -12.38 11.15 10.75
CA GLY A 570 -12.90 9.85 10.32
C GLY A 570 -14.38 9.67 10.62
N GLU A 571 -15.08 10.73 11.03
CA GLU A 571 -16.52 10.68 11.26
C GLU A 571 -17.25 10.39 9.95
N VAL A 572 -18.08 9.33 9.95
CA VAL A 572 -18.92 8.95 8.83
C VAL A 572 -20.23 9.72 8.95
N LEU A 573 -20.43 10.71 8.08
CA LEU A 573 -21.58 11.62 8.12
C LEU A 573 -22.82 11.02 7.44
N GLU A 574 -22.60 10.35 6.32
CA GLU A 574 -23.61 9.58 5.62
C GLU A 574 -23.04 8.21 5.35
N GLU A 575 -23.61 7.19 6.00
CA GLU A 575 -23.51 5.82 5.56
C GLU A 575 -24.79 5.54 4.79
N GLY A 576 -24.69 5.27 3.48
CA GLY A 576 -25.82 4.65 2.79
C GLY A 576 -26.05 3.32 3.49
N LYS A 577 -27.14 3.18 4.27
CA LYS A 577 -27.50 1.98 5.05
C LYS A 577 -27.77 0.78 4.14
N HIS A 578 -26.77 0.27 3.45
CA HIS A 578 -26.91 -0.87 2.56
C HIS A 578 -25.68 -1.74 2.71
N GLY A 579 -25.61 -2.42 3.85
CA GLY A 579 -24.74 -3.59 3.99
C GLY A 579 -25.08 -4.61 2.90
N ILE A 580 -24.08 -5.37 2.49
CA ILE A 580 -24.23 -6.50 1.56
C ILE A 580 -25.32 -7.42 2.13
N GLY A 581 -26.51 -7.45 1.51
CA GLY A 581 -27.66 -8.25 1.95
C GLY A 581 -28.98 -7.49 2.23
N SER A 582 -29.03 -6.16 2.14
CA SER A 582 -30.29 -5.40 2.11
C SER A 582 -30.90 -5.42 0.70
N GLU A 583 -32.21 -5.62 0.59
CA GLU A 583 -32.95 -5.75 -0.69
C GLU A 583 -32.56 -4.67 -1.72
N SER A 584 -32.09 -5.14 -2.89
CA SER A 584 -31.84 -4.38 -4.13
C SER A 584 -30.74 -3.29 -4.10
N THR A 585 -29.48 -3.67 -3.88
CA THR A 585 -28.33 -2.81 -4.23
C THR A 585 -27.94 -3.03 -5.71
N ALA A 586 -28.19 -2.04 -6.57
CA ALA A 586 -27.69 -2.07 -7.94
C ALA A 586 -26.14 -2.15 -7.93
N GLU A 587 -25.58 -3.14 -8.62
CA GLU A 587 -24.13 -3.29 -8.77
C GLU A 587 -23.56 -2.07 -9.51
N ILE A 588 -22.55 -1.44 -8.91
CA ILE A 588 -21.85 -0.30 -9.48
C ILE A 588 -20.63 -0.81 -10.23
N THR A 589 -20.64 -0.63 -11.54
CA THR A 589 -19.53 -1.07 -12.40
C THR A 589 -18.43 -0.03 -12.50
N SER A 590 -18.82 1.25 -12.52
CA SER A 590 -17.94 2.40 -12.75
C SER A 590 -18.46 3.66 -12.05
N THR A 591 -17.56 4.64 -11.89
CA THR A 591 -17.93 5.99 -11.46
C THR A 591 -17.30 7.02 -12.39
N ALA A 592 -17.96 8.17 -12.53
CA ALA A 592 -17.41 9.33 -13.20
C ALA A 592 -17.28 10.49 -12.21
N VAL A 593 -16.15 11.19 -12.25
CA VAL A 593 -15.98 12.44 -11.49
C VAL A 593 -16.69 13.55 -12.27
N ILE A 594 -17.68 14.19 -11.64
CA ILE A 594 -18.42 15.29 -12.23
C ILE A 594 -17.99 16.60 -11.57
N HIS A 595 -17.62 17.55 -12.41
CA HIS A 595 -17.21 18.90 -12.02
C HIS A 595 -18.42 19.84 -12.12
N GLY A 596 -18.98 20.27 -11.00
CA GLY A 596 -19.97 21.37 -10.95
C GLY A 596 -19.29 22.73 -10.81
N GLU A 597 -20.07 23.82 -10.87
CA GLU A 597 -19.57 25.21 -10.79
C GLU A 597 -18.75 25.52 -9.52
N SER A 598 -18.96 24.77 -8.43
CA SER A 598 -18.20 24.95 -7.17
C SER A 598 -17.91 23.65 -6.40
N THR A 599 -18.45 22.50 -6.82
CA THR A 599 -18.32 21.23 -6.09
C THR A 599 -18.04 20.07 -7.02
N LYS A 600 -17.17 19.17 -6.59
CA LYS A 600 -16.88 17.88 -7.23
C LYS A 600 -17.73 16.80 -6.58
N TRP A 601 -18.26 15.88 -7.37
CA TRP A 601 -18.97 14.71 -6.86
C TRP A 601 -18.82 13.50 -7.79
N LEU A 602 -19.17 12.31 -7.29
CA LEU A 602 -19.04 11.06 -8.03
C LEU A 602 -20.39 10.57 -8.54
N LEU A 603 -20.52 10.46 -9.86
CA LEU A 603 -21.65 9.81 -10.53
C LEU A 603 -21.44 8.29 -10.53
N ALA A 604 -22.27 7.56 -9.79
CA ALA A 604 -22.24 6.10 -9.77
C ALA A 604 -23.06 5.52 -10.94
N LEU A 605 -22.48 4.59 -11.69
CA LEU A 605 -23.12 3.95 -12.83
C LEU A 605 -23.34 2.45 -12.59
N GLY A 606 -24.56 1.99 -12.90
CA GLY A 606 -24.95 0.59 -12.82
C GLY A 606 -24.34 -0.30 -13.91
N SER A 607 -24.68 -1.58 -13.93
CA SER A 607 -24.27 -2.51 -14.99
C SER A 607 -24.90 -2.23 -16.35
N ASP A 608 -26.06 -1.58 -16.38
CA ASP A 608 -26.69 -1.02 -17.58
C ASP A 608 -26.04 0.30 -18.06
N GLY A 609 -25.07 0.81 -17.30
CA GLY A 609 -24.45 2.11 -17.51
C GLY A 609 -25.40 3.28 -17.26
N LEU A 610 -26.55 3.06 -16.61
CA LEU A 610 -27.42 4.13 -16.15
C LEU A 610 -26.96 4.65 -14.77
N PRO A 611 -27.26 5.91 -14.43
CA PRO A 611 -27.05 6.44 -13.09
C PRO A 611 -27.77 5.55 -12.07
N ALA A 612 -27.07 5.23 -10.98
CA ALA A 612 -27.64 4.43 -9.91
C ALA A 612 -28.94 5.05 -9.34
N PRO A 613 -29.90 4.23 -8.91
CA PRO A 613 -31.17 4.71 -8.39
C PRO A 613 -30.93 5.67 -7.21
N ASN A 614 -31.69 6.78 -7.17
CA ASN A 614 -31.62 7.89 -6.18
C ASN A 614 -30.66 9.05 -6.48
N ILE A 615 -30.12 9.18 -7.70
CA ILE A 615 -29.46 10.43 -8.12
C ILE A 615 -30.55 11.44 -8.52
N PRO A 616 -30.60 12.65 -7.94
CA PRO A 616 -31.55 13.69 -8.35
C PRO A 616 -31.43 14.01 -9.83
N ILE A 617 -32.56 14.23 -10.51
CA ILE A 617 -32.58 14.51 -11.95
C ILE A 617 -31.82 15.81 -12.26
N GLU A 618 -31.92 16.80 -11.38
CA GLU A 618 -31.20 18.08 -11.50
C GLU A 618 -29.67 17.91 -11.37
N ALA A 619 -29.22 16.81 -10.79
CA ALA A 619 -27.80 16.51 -10.64
C ALA A 619 -27.21 15.76 -11.84
N LEU A 620 -28.01 15.36 -12.84
CA LEU A 620 -27.48 14.68 -14.02
C LEU A 620 -26.61 15.63 -14.87
N PRO A 621 -25.40 15.22 -15.26
CA PRO A 621 -24.53 16.07 -16.09
C PRO A 621 -25.16 16.29 -17.47
N GLN A 622 -25.08 17.52 -17.95
CA GLN A 622 -25.52 17.89 -19.30
C GLN A 622 -24.45 17.59 -20.36
N ASP A 623 -23.21 17.37 -19.92
CA ASP A 623 -22.07 17.08 -20.77
C ASP A 623 -21.97 15.59 -21.12
N THR A 624 -21.14 15.28 -22.12
CA THR A 624 -20.81 13.91 -22.49
C THR A 624 -19.97 13.27 -21.39
N VAL A 625 -20.48 12.18 -20.80
CA VAL A 625 -19.74 11.34 -19.85
C VAL A 625 -19.14 10.18 -20.61
N VAL A 626 -17.84 9.93 -20.43
CA VAL A 626 -17.18 8.76 -21.01
C VAL A 626 -17.25 7.59 -20.04
N VAL A 627 -17.75 6.46 -20.53
CA VAL A 627 -17.88 5.23 -19.77
C VAL A 627 -17.09 4.14 -20.47
N ARG A 628 -16.33 3.37 -19.70
CA ARG A 628 -15.64 2.17 -20.19
C ARG A 628 -16.60 0.97 -20.16
N ASP A 629 -16.76 0.30 -21.29
CA ASP A 629 -17.60 -0.89 -21.44
C ASP A 629 -16.75 -2.14 -21.21
N GLY A 630 -16.33 -2.35 -19.97
CA GLY A 630 -15.39 -3.41 -19.59
C GLY A 630 -14.11 -3.34 -20.44
N ASP A 631 -13.75 -4.46 -21.06
CA ASP A 631 -12.58 -4.54 -21.94
C ASP A 631 -12.91 -4.37 -23.44
N GLN A 632 -14.19 -4.15 -23.76
CA GLN A 632 -14.73 -4.16 -25.12
C GLN A 632 -14.69 -2.79 -25.81
N GLY A 633 -14.56 -1.70 -25.06
CA GLY A 633 -14.60 -0.37 -25.66
C GLY A 633 -14.80 0.79 -24.70
N LEU A 634 -14.88 1.98 -25.28
CA LEU A 634 -15.29 3.22 -24.63
C LEU A 634 -16.56 3.76 -25.30
N LYS A 635 -17.42 4.40 -24.51
CA LYS A 635 -18.66 5.01 -24.99
C LYS A 635 -18.79 6.42 -24.42
N GLY A 636 -19.08 7.39 -25.28
CA GLY A 636 -19.53 8.72 -24.86
C GLY A 636 -21.04 8.72 -24.72
N VAL A 637 -21.55 9.02 -23.53
CA VAL A 637 -22.98 8.96 -23.23
C VAL A 637 -23.47 10.26 -22.63
N LYS A 638 -24.72 10.61 -22.93
CA LYS A 638 -25.43 11.72 -22.30
C LYS A 638 -26.68 11.19 -21.62
N PHE A 639 -26.97 11.74 -20.45
CA PHE A 639 -28.13 11.36 -19.67
C PHE A 639 -29.25 12.39 -19.89
N SER A 640 -30.46 11.89 -20.11
CA SER A 640 -31.67 12.69 -20.18
C SER A 640 -32.73 12.10 -19.27
N SER A 641 -33.67 12.93 -18.82
CA SER A 641 -34.80 12.47 -18.00
C SER A 641 -36.10 12.86 -18.69
N ASP A 642 -36.96 11.88 -18.94
CA ASP A 642 -38.31 12.09 -19.45
C ASP A 642 -39.32 11.39 -18.53
N GLY A 643 -40.35 12.11 -18.08
CA GLY A 643 -41.38 11.58 -17.18
C GLY A 643 -40.88 10.98 -15.85
N GLY A 644 -39.71 11.41 -15.35
CA GLY A 644 -39.08 10.87 -14.14
C GLY A 644 -38.26 9.58 -14.37
N LYS A 645 -38.12 9.12 -15.62
CA LYS A 645 -37.27 7.99 -16.00
C LYS A 645 -35.99 8.52 -16.65
N THR A 646 -34.84 8.14 -16.10
CA THR A 646 -33.54 8.45 -16.70
C THR A 646 -33.27 7.53 -17.89
N SER A 647 -32.92 8.11 -19.03
CA SER A 647 -32.46 7.42 -20.23
C SER A 647 -31.03 7.84 -20.57
N LYS A 648 -30.31 6.93 -21.21
CA LYS A 648 -28.94 7.13 -21.69
C LYS A 648 -28.96 7.16 -23.21
N THR A 649 -28.39 8.20 -23.79
CA THR A 649 -28.18 8.33 -25.23
C THR A 649 -26.68 8.19 -25.51
N GLU A 650 -26.32 7.19 -26.32
CA GLU A 650 -24.94 7.01 -26.79
C GLU A 650 -24.67 8.03 -27.90
N ILE A 651 -23.64 8.86 -27.72
CA ILE A 651 -23.22 9.90 -28.66
C ILE A 651 -22.19 9.32 -29.64
N TRP A 652 -21.21 8.58 -29.10
CA TRP A 652 -20.18 7.92 -29.86
C TRP A 652 -19.73 6.64 -29.16
N GLN A 653 -19.11 5.72 -29.91
CA GLN A 653 -18.52 4.51 -29.36
C GLN A 653 -17.21 4.17 -30.05
N LEU A 654 -16.24 3.70 -29.26
CA LEU A 654 -15.00 3.07 -29.68
C LEU A 654 -15.09 1.59 -29.27
N GLN A 655 -15.30 0.70 -30.23
CA GLN A 655 -15.32 -0.74 -29.99
C GLN A 655 -14.02 -1.38 -30.43
N VAL A 656 -13.48 -2.29 -29.61
CA VAL A 656 -12.31 -3.09 -29.98
C VAL A 656 -12.71 -4.27 -30.86
N GLY A 657 -11.82 -4.73 -31.72
CA GLY A 657 -12.05 -5.85 -32.63
C GLY A 657 -12.11 -7.21 -31.92
N LYS A 658 -12.47 -8.26 -32.67
CA LYS A 658 -12.50 -9.63 -32.15
C LYS A 658 -11.09 -10.08 -31.75
N GLY A 659 -10.92 -10.50 -30.50
CA GLY A 659 -9.61 -10.91 -29.96
C GLY A 659 -8.75 -9.74 -29.48
N GLU A 660 -9.29 -8.51 -29.52
CA GLU A 660 -8.69 -7.34 -28.91
C GLU A 660 -9.31 -7.06 -27.54
N ARG A 661 -8.55 -6.43 -26.65
CA ARG A 661 -9.04 -5.92 -25.36
C ARG A 661 -8.30 -4.67 -24.91
N ILE A 662 -9.01 -3.77 -24.24
CA ILE A 662 -8.40 -2.60 -23.58
C ILE A 662 -7.64 -3.08 -22.34
N VAL A 663 -6.33 -2.81 -22.28
CA VAL A 663 -5.47 -3.15 -21.12
C VAL A 663 -5.28 -1.98 -20.17
N ASP A 664 -5.22 -0.76 -20.69
CA ASP A 664 -5.01 0.44 -19.88
C ASP A 664 -5.63 1.68 -20.53
N VAL A 665 -5.99 2.65 -19.69
CA VAL A 665 -6.60 3.92 -20.09
C VAL A 665 -5.97 5.03 -19.26
N ALA A 666 -5.22 5.92 -19.91
CA ALA A 666 -4.58 7.06 -19.26
C ALA A 666 -5.34 8.36 -19.57
N THR A 667 -5.74 9.05 -18.52
CA THR A 667 -6.37 10.38 -18.59
C THR A 667 -5.38 11.46 -18.18
N LEU A 668 -5.68 12.71 -18.52
CA LEU A 668 -4.98 13.85 -17.95
C LEU A 668 -5.16 13.89 -16.41
N PRO A 669 -4.15 14.37 -15.66
CA PRO A 669 -4.30 14.58 -14.22
C PRO A 669 -5.43 15.56 -13.93
N GLU A 670 -6.10 15.39 -12.79
CA GLU A 670 -7.23 16.26 -12.43
C GLU A 670 -6.81 17.73 -12.26
N HIS A 671 -5.66 17.97 -11.62
CA HIS A 671 -5.07 19.32 -11.54
C HIS A 671 -4.01 19.48 -12.63
N ASN A 672 -4.44 20.05 -13.76
CA ASN A 672 -3.63 20.16 -14.98
C ASN A 672 -3.54 21.61 -15.52
N PRO A 673 -3.05 22.58 -14.74
CA PRO A 673 -2.78 23.92 -15.24
C PRO A 673 -1.67 23.90 -16.31
N ILE A 674 -1.82 24.76 -17.32
CA ILE A 674 -0.87 24.88 -18.43
C ILE A 674 -0.21 26.26 -18.37
N ALA A 675 1.09 26.29 -18.08
CA ALA A 675 1.83 27.55 -17.96
C ALA A 675 2.20 28.20 -19.31
N SER A 676 2.36 27.38 -20.37
CA SER A 676 2.74 27.88 -21.71
C SER A 676 2.08 27.08 -22.81
N ILE A 677 1.47 27.77 -23.77
CA ILE A 677 0.84 27.21 -24.97
C ILE A 677 1.85 26.60 -25.97
N GLY A 678 3.10 27.06 -25.95
CA GLY A 678 4.13 26.63 -26.89
C GLY A 678 5.45 26.33 -26.19
N ARG A 679 6.32 25.60 -26.90
CA ARG A 679 7.72 25.39 -26.51
C ARG A 679 8.61 26.23 -27.41
N VAL A 680 9.47 27.06 -26.82
CA VAL A 680 10.48 27.83 -27.57
C VAL A 680 11.62 26.89 -27.94
N LEU A 681 11.95 26.86 -29.23
CA LEU A 681 13.02 26.05 -29.79
C LEU A 681 14.35 26.80 -29.76
N GLY A 682 15.46 26.08 -29.96
CA GLY A 682 16.80 26.67 -29.99
C GLY A 682 16.98 27.82 -31.00
N ASP A 683 16.21 27.85 -32.09
CA ASP A 683 16.22 28.92 -33.10
C ASP A 683 15.26 30.09 -32.78
N ARG A 684 14.70 30.12 -31.56
CA ARG A 684 13.72 31.09 -31.05
C ARG A 684 12.35 31.03 -31.74
N LYS A 685 12.09 30.02 -32.57
CA LYS A 685 10.72 29.73 -33.02
C LYS A 685 9.97 28.96 -31.95
N VAL A 686 8.66 28.83 -32.14
CA VAL A 686 7.75 28.21 -31.18
C VAL A 686 7.10 26.99 -31.81
N ALA A 687 7.21 25.85 -31.16
CA ALA A 687 6.37 24.69 -31.45
C ALA A 687 5.12 24.76 -30.57
N TYR A 688 3.96 25.01 -31.16
CA TYR A 688 2.69 25.10 -30.44
C TYR A 688 2.22 23.71 -30.01
N LYS A 689 1.88 23.58 -28.73
CA LYS A 689 1.48 22.31 -28.13
C LYS A 689 0.03 22.02 -28.49
N TYR A 690 -0.28 20.78 -28.82
CA TYR A 690 -1.66 20.36 -28.96
C TYR A 690 -2.29 20.14 -27.58
N LEU A 691 -3.13 21.07 -27.15
CA LEU A 691 -3.68 21.13 -25.79
C LEU A 691 -5.19 20.92 -25.81
N ASN A 692 -5.60 19.66 -25.92
CA ASN A 692 -7.01 19.29 -25.82
C ASN A 692 -7.27 18.67 -24.42
N PRO A 693 -8.08 19.30 -23.54
CA PRO A 693 -8.37 18.77 -22.21
C PRO A 693 -9.24 17.51 -22.26
N ASN A 694 -9.87 17.25 -23.40
CA ASN A 694 -10.81 16.16 -23.63
C ASN A 694 -10.14 15.00 -24.37
N THR A 695 -8.95 14.59 -23.95
CA THR A 695 -8.24 13.47 -24.58
C THR A 695 -7.95 12.36 -23.61
N VAL A 696 -8.00 11.14 -24.13
CA VAL A 696 -7.64 9.92 -23.41
C VAL A 696 -6.73 9.05 -24.27
N VAL A 697 -5.77 8.39 -23.63
CA VAL A 697 -4.91 7.38 -24.27
C VAL A 697 -5.45 6.00 -23.92
N VAL A 698 -5.69 5.18 -24.93
CA VAL A 698 -6.23 3.83 -24.81
C VAL A 698 -5.22 2.83 -25.35
N ALA A 699 -4.82 1.88 -24.51
CA ALA A 699 -3.94 0.79 -24.90
C ALA A 699 -4.76 -0.47 -25.17
N ILE A 700 -4.67 -1.02 -26.38
CA ILE A 700 -5.46 -2.16 -26.87
C ILE A 700 -4.51 -3.27 -27.32
N VAL A 701 -4.62 -4.45 -26.73
CA VAL A 701 -3.83 -5.62 -27.14
C VAL A 701 -4.63 -6.56 -28.02
N HIS A 702 -3.96 -7.13 -29.02
CA HIS A 702 -4.43 -8.28 -29.78
C HIS A 702 -3.49 -9.46 -29.50
N GLU A 703 -3.90 -10.32 -28.57
CA GLU A 703 -3.07 -11.42 -28.06
C GLU A 703 -2.68 -12.44 -29.16
N PRO A 704 -3.56 -12.88 -30.07
CA PRO A 704 -3.22 -13.89 -31.07
C PRO A 704 -2.11 -13.47 -32.05
N SER A 705 -1.92 -12.16 -32.26
CA SER A 705 -0.84 -11.65 -33.11
C SER A 705 0.23 -10.85 -32.34
N SER A 706 0.20 -10.87 -31.01
CA SER A 706 1.12 -10.12 -30.14
C SER A 706 1.25 -8.65 -30.57
N LYS A 707 0.13 -7.95 -30.79
CA LYS A 707 0.11 -6.53 -31.17
C LYS A 707 -0.44 -5.66 -30.05
N LEU A 708 0.09 -4.46 -29.91
CA LEU A 708 -0.42 -3.40 -29.04
C LEU A 708 -0.71 -2.17 -29.90
N SER A 709 -1.95 -1.69 -29.87
CA SER A 709 -2.35 -0.40 -30.43
C SER A 709 -2.49 0.61 -29.30
N ILE A 710 -1.80 1.74 -29.41
CA ILE A 710 -1.93 2.89 -28.52
C ILE A 710 -2.68 3.96 -29.30
N GLN A 711 -3.87 4.32 -28.81
CA GLN A 711 -4.80 5.22 -29.49
C GLN A 711 -5.06 6.45 -28.64
N LEU A 712 -4.92 7.63 -29.23
CA LEU A 712 -5.32 8.91 -28.65
C LEU A 712 -6.71 9.26 -29.16
N VAL A 713 -7.67 9.43 -28.25
CA VAL A 713 -9.09 9.60 -28.58
C VAL A 713 -9.61 10.88 -27.94
N ASP A 714 -10.40 11.66 -28.69
CA ASP A 714 -11.16 12.79 -28.16
C ASP A 714 -12.41 12.27 -27.43
N THR A 715 -12.57 12.63 -26.15
CA THR A 715 -13.63 12.15 -25.27
C THR A 715 -14.99 12.81 -25.51
N ILE A 716 -15.04 13.92 -26.25
CA ILE A 716 -16.29 14.61 -26.58
C ILE A 716 -16.84 14.08 -27.92
N SER A 717 -16.01 14.02 -28.96
CA SER A 717 -16.43 13.62 -30.31
C SER A 717 -16.27 12.12 -30.59
N GLY A 718 -15.42 11.42 -29.83
CA GLY A 718 -15.02 10.03 -30.12
C GLY A 718 -14.02 9.90 -31.27
N GLN A 719 -13.48 11.01 -31.77
CA GLN A 719 -12.54 11.00 -32.89
C GLN A 719 -11.21 10.37 -32.47
N LEU A 720 -10.71 9.47 -33.31
CA LEU A 720 -9.35 8.93 -33.20
C LEU A 720 -8.36 10.00 -33.70
N LEU A 721 -7.60 10.59 -32.78
CA LEU A 721 -6.65 11.67 -33.05
C LEU A 721 -5.30 11.12 -33.52
N SER A 722 -4.86 10.00 -32.96
CA SER A 722 -3.62 9.31 -33.33
C SER A 722 -3.71 7.83 -33.00
N SER A 723 -3.03 6.98 -33.78
CA SER A 723 -2.94 5.54 -33.52
C SER A 723 -1.55 5.03 -33.87
N GLN A 724 -0.95 4.29 -32.94
CA GLN A 724 0.37 3.71 -33.07
C GLN A 724 0.30 2.22 -32.75
N THR A 725 0.91 1.38 -33.59
CA THR A 725 0.86 -0.08 -33.44
C THR A 725 2.24 -0.67 -33.27
N TYR A 726 2.41 -1.47 -32.21
CA TYR A 726 3.64 -2.16 -31.85
C TYR A 726 3.43 -3.66 -32.00
N SER A 727 4.37 -4.34 -32.66
CA SER A 727 4.33 -5.79 -32.87
C SER A 727 5.29 -6.50 -31.91
N GLY A 728 5.01 -7.78 -31.61
CA GLY A 728 5.83 -8.59 -30.70
C GLY A 728 5.60 -8.27 -29.23
N VAL A 729 4.47 -7.64 -28.86
CA VAL A 729 4.18 -7.28 -27.47
C VAL A 729 3.63 -8.48 -26.70
N ASP A 730 4.20 -8.71 -25.51
CA ASP A 730 3.74 -9.72 -24.57
C ASP A 730 2.65 -9.15 -23.65
N ALA A 731 1.39 -9.48 -23.97
CA ALA A 731 0.22 -9.03 -23.21
C ALA A 731 0.09 -9.69 -21.82
N THR A 732 0.91 -10.70 -21.49
CA THR A 732 0.95 -11.30 -20.15
C THR A 732 1.77 -10.45 -19.16
N LYS A 733 2.62 -9.56 -19.68
CA LYS A 733 3.35 -8.57 -18.89
C LYS A 733 2.52 -7.29 -18.75
N SER A 734 2.85 -6.48 -17.76
CA SER A 734 2.11 -5.24 -17.51
C SER A 734 2.32 -4.23 -18.62
N ILE A 735 1.22 -3.58 -18.98
CA ILE A 735 1.16 -2.43 -19.86
C ILE A 735 0.61 -1.28 -19.03
N SER A 736 1.27 -0.14 -19.06
CA SER A 736 0.84 1.05 -18.31
C SER A 736 1.13 2.31 -19.12
N CYS A 737 0.23 3.27 -19.08
CA CYS A 737 0.31 4.54 -19.75
C CYS A 737 0.07 5.68 -18.76
N ALA A 738 0.68 6.83 -19.02
CA ALA A 738 0.37 8.07 -18.35
C ALA A 738 0.36 9.22 -19.37
N MET A 739 -0.49 10.21 -19.14
CA MET A 739 -0.58 11.42 -19.96
C MET A 739 -0.39 12.64 -19.07
N ALA A 740 0.24 13.67 -19.61
CA ALA A 740 0.33 14.98 -18.97
C ALA A 740 0.49 16.07 -20.02
N GLU A 741 -0.15 17.21 -19.79
CA GLU A 741 -0.03 18.38 -20.68
C GLU A 741 -0.30 18.01 -22.15
N ASN A 742 0.73 17.96 -23.00
CA ASN A 742 0.66 17.65 -24.42
C ASN A 742 1.41 16.36 -24.80
N TRP A 743 1.69 15.48 -23.84
CA TRP A 743 2.46 14.26 -24.10
C TRP A 743 1.90 13.06 -23.32
N TYR A 744 2.20 11.89 -23.83
CA TYR A 744 1.92 10.63 -23.14
C TYR A 744 3.09 9.67 -23.26
N ALA A 745 3.21 8.78 -22.28
CA ALA A 745 4.18 7.71 -22.28
C ALA A 745 3.49 6.39 -21.94
N CYS A 746 3.87 5.32 -22.63
CA CYS A 746 3.40 3.97 -22.38
C CYS A 746 4.57 3.01 -22.27
N THR A 747 4.47 2.06 -21.35
CA THR A 747 5.46 1.00 -21.11
C THR A 747 4.86 -0.38 -21.33
N PHE A 748 5.63 -1.27 -21.95
CA PHE A 748 5.24 -2.65 -22.25
C PHE A 748 6.48 -3.53 -22.48
N PHE A 749 6.32 -4.84 -22.41
CA PHE A 749 7.38 -5.79 -22.79
C PHE A 749 7.20 -6.21 -24.25
N GLY A 750 8.27 -6.14 -25.05
CA GLY A 750 8.19 -6.45 -26.47
C GLY A 750 9.42 -7.20 -27.00
N ASP A 751 9.19 -8.02 -28.02
CA ASP A 751 10.18 -8.65 -28.90
C ASP A 751 10.15 -7.91 -30.25
N TYR A 752 10.93 -6.83 -30.34
CA TYR A 752 10.95 -5.96 -31.51
C TYR A 752 11.95 -6.46 -32.55
N THR A 753 11.50 -6.72 -33.78
CA THR A 753 12.40 -7.02 -34.89
C THR A 753 12.97 -5.72 -35.47
N VAL A 754 14.30 -5.60 -35.52
CA VAL A 754 14.99 -4.40 -36.00
C VAL A 754 14.81 -4.26 -37.50
N ASN A 755 14.38 -3.08 -37.94
CA ASN A 755 14.20 -2.73 -39.35
C ASN A 755 15.51 -2.35 -40.05
N ASP A 756 16.59 -3.12 -39.84
CA ASP A 756 17.91 -2.92 -40.45
C ASP A 756 18.26 -4.00 -41.51
N GLY A 757 17.29 -4.87 -41.82
CA GLY A 757 17.47 -5.98 -42.75
C GLY A 757 18.26 -7.17 -42.18
N THR A 758 18.63 -7.15 -40.90
CA THR A 758 19.42 -8.22 -40.26
C THR A 758 18.57 -9.29 -39.57
N ASN A 759 17.25 -9.13 -39.51
CA ASN A 759 16.31 -9.98 -38.77
C ASN A 759 16.69 -10.20 -37.29
N ARG A 760 17.45 -9.28 -36.69
CA ARG A 760 17.73 -9.31 -35.25
C ARG A 760 16.48 -8.86 -34.51
N SER A 761 16.25 -9.45 -33.34
CA SER A 761 15.19 -9.00 -32.43
C SER A 761 15.77 -8.50 -31.11
N ILE A 762 15.13 -7.47 -30.55
CA ILE A 762 15.46 -6.86 -29.27
C ILE A 762 14.30 -7.16 -28.33
N LYS A 763 14.60 -7.97 -27.31
CA LYS A 763 13.68 -8.30 -26.22
C LYS A 763 13.94 -7.40 -25.04
N GLY A 764 12.90 -6.81 -24.48
CA GLY A 764 13.02 -6.02 -23.27
C GLY A 764 11.77 -5.22 -22.97
N TYR A 765 11.80 -4.55 -21.82
CA TYR A 765 10.81 -3.53 -21.50
C TYR A 765 11.08 -2.30 -22.35
N GLN A 766 10.02 -1.71 -22.88
CA GLN A 766 10.10 -0.54 -23.75
C GLN A 766 9.25 0.56 -23.13
N ILE A 767 9.77 1.78 -23.11
CA ILE A 767 8.98 2.98 -22.88
C ILE A 767 8.92 3.76 -24.19
N VAL A 768 7.70 4.09 -24.61
CA VAL A 768 7.46 4.93 -25.78
C VAL A 768 6.82 6.21 -25.31
N THR A 769 7.45 7.34 -25.64
CA THR A 769 6.95 8.68 -25.31
C THR A 769 6.56 9.40 -26.59
N SER A 770 5.43 10.09 -26.55
CA SER A 770 4.83 10.79 -27.68
C SER A 770 4.48 12.22 -27.29
N ASP A 771 5.01 13.19 -28.02
CA ASP A 771 4.66 14.61 -27.91
C ASP A 771 3.65 14.99 -28.97
N LEU A 772 2.69 15.84 -28.60
CA LEU A 772 1.61 16.33 -29.44
C LEU A 772 1.79 17.83 -29.72
N PHE A 773 1.89 18.20 -31.00
CA PHE A 773 2.00 19.58 -31.47
C PHE A 773 0.86 19.92 -32.42
N GLU A 774 0.52 21.21 -32.54
CA GLU A 774 -0.52 21.69 -33.47
C GLU A 774 -0.09 21.55 -34.94
N SER A 775 1.21 21.67 -35.23
CA SER A 775 1.80 21.59 -36.57
C SER A 775 3.18 20.93 -36.54
N PRO A 776 3.61 20.25 -37.63
CA PRO A 776 5.02 19.87 -37.82
C PRO A 776 5.95 21.08 -37.95
N GLU A 777 5.44 22.23 -38.40
CA GLU A 777 6.23 23.44 -38.65
C GLU A 777 6.28 24.35 -37.42
N SER A 778 7.40 25.05 -37.25
CA SER A 778 7.57 26.01 -36.15
C SER A 778 6.93 27.36 -36.47
N ASN A 779 6.42 28.06 -35.45
CA ASN A 779 5.60 29.28 -35.55
C ASN A 779 4.31 29.09 -36.36
N ASP A 780 3.80 27.85 -36.41
CA ASP A 780 2.56 27.52 -37.11
C ASP A 780 1.60 26.82 -36.14
N ARG A 781 0.34 27.30 -36.11
CA ARG A 781 -0.76 26.74 -35.33
C ARG A 781 -1.62 25.77 -36.14
N GLY A 782 -1.18 25.45 -37.36
CA GLY A 782 -1.85 24.50 -38.23
C GLY A 782 -3.30 24.93 -38.51
N PRO A 783 -4.26 24.00 -38.49
CA PRO A 783 -5.66 24.31 -38.78
C PRO A 783 -6.37 25.26 -37.82
N LEU A 784 -5.78 25.53 -36.64
CA LEU A 784 -6.37 26.44 -35.65
C LEU A 784 -6.09 27.91 -35.95
N GLY A 785 -5.04 28.23 -36.73
CA GLY A 785 -4.68 29.61 -37.05
C GLY A 785 -4.58 30.52 -35.83
N ASP A 786 -5.19 31.70 -35.90
CA ASP A 786 -5.17 32.71 -34.84
C ASP A 786 -6.31 32.54 -33.82
N GLU A 787 -7.08 31.45 -33.87
CA GLU A 787 -8.22 31.24 -32.98
C GLU A 787 -7.79 31.16 -31.51
N GLU A 788 -8.50 31.90 -30.66
CA GLU A 788 -8.26 31.91 -29.21
C GLU A 788 -8.86 30.69 -28.51
N THR A 789 -9.88 30.06 -29.12
CA THR A 789 -10.63 28.95 -28.51
C THR A 789 -10.65 27.71 -29.40
N PHE A 790 -10.66 26.54 -28.76
CA PHE A 790 -10.81 25.25 -29.42
C PHE A 790 -12.10 24.57 -28.97
N SER A 791 -12.80 23.93 -29.90
CA SER A 791 -13.96 23.08 -29.63
C SER A 791 -13.84 21.77 -30.40
N SER A 792 -14.04 20.65 -29.70
CA SER A 792 -14.06 19.32 -30.32
C SER A 792 -15.28 19.07 -31.23
N LEU A 793 -16.32 19.92 -31.15
CA LEU A 793 -17.58 19.75 -31.88
C LEU A 793 -17.85 20.85 -32.91
N ASN A 794 -17.37 22.07 -32.65
CA ASN A 794 -17.65 23.20 -33.54
C ASN A 794 -16.57 23.30 -34.61
N PRO A 795 -16.94 23.60 -35.86
CA PRO A 795 -15.96 23.90 -36.90
C PRO A 795 -15.20 25.18 -36.56
N VAL A 796 -13.94 25.25 -37.00
CA VAL A 796 -13.16 26.49 -37.01
C VAL A 796 -13.79 27.46 -38.02
N ASP A 797 -13.95 28.73 -37.68
CA ASP A 797 -14.62 29.74 -38.52
C ASP A 797 -13.94 29.92 -39.89
N THR A 798 -12.63 29.66 -39.97
CA THR A 798 -11.83 29.65 -41.20
C THR A 798 -11.07 28.33 -41.37
N PRO A 799 -11.71 27.23 -41.80
CA PRO A 799 -11.10 25.91 -41.77
C PRO A 799 -10.06 25.75 -42.88
N SER A 800 -8.78 25.60 -42.51
CA SER A 800 -7.71 25.17 -43.42
C SER A 800 -7.50 23.64 -43.40
N GLY A 801 -8.11 22.93 -42.45
CA GLY A 801 -8.07 21.47 -42.31
C GLY A 801 -8.74 20.97 -41.02
N VAL A 802 -8.63 19.67 -40.73
CA VAL A 802 -9.05 19.09 -39.44
C VAL A 802 -7.88 19.26 -38.45
N PRO A 803 -8.08 19.85 -37.25
CA PRO A 803 -7.02 20.09 -36.27
C PRO A 803 -6.60 18.79 -35.57
N LEU A 804 -5.86 17.94 -36.30
CA LEU A 804 -5.23 16.73 -35.78
C LEU A 804 -3.83 17.05 -35.23
N PRO A 805 -3.40 16.40 -34.13
CA PRO A 805 -2.08 16.61 -33.59
C PRO A 805 -0.99 16.05 -34.52
N TRP A 806 0.09 16.80 -34.68
CA TRP A 806 1.36 16.26 -35.13
C TRP A 806 2.03 15.50 -33.98
N VAL A 807 2.24 14.20 -34.17
CA VAL A 807 2.76 13.31 -33.12
C VAL A 807 4.22 12.97 -33.38
N THR A 808 5.09 13.34 -32.45
CA THR A 808 6.51 12.95 -32.48
C THR A 808 6.76 11.91 -31.39
N SER A 809 7.29 10.75 -31.77
CA SER A 809 7.44 9.62 -30.84
C SER A 809 8.81 8.97 -30.90
N GLN A 810 9.25 8.49 -29.75
CA GLN A 810 10.53 7.79 -29.63
C GLN A 810 10.43 6.70 -28.55
N ALA A 811 11.06 5.56 -28.82
CA ALA A 811 11.09 4.40 -27.95
C ALA A 811 12.46 4.22 -27.30
N MET A 812 12.50 3.73 -26.07
CA MET A 812 13.72 3.38 -25.33
C MET A 812 13.54 2.02 -24.67
N VAL A 813 14.62 1.23 -24.58
CA VAL A 813 14.65 -0.09 -23.95
C VAL A 813 15.17 0.02 -22.53
N LEU A 814 14.49 -0.67 -21.61
CA LEU A 814 14.67 -0.66 -20.17
C LEU A 814 15.11 -2.03 -19.66
N SER A 815 15.91 -2.04 -18.59
CA SER A 815 16.40 -3.28 -17.97
C SER A 815 15.38 -3.99 -17.06
N GLN A 816 14.34 -3.29 -16.62
CA GLN A 816 13.32 -3.81 -15.70
C GLN A 816 11.97 -3.12 -15.98
N PRO A 817 10.83 -3.69 -15.51
CA PRO A 817 9.51 -3.14 -15.78
C PRO A 817 9.24 -1.82 -15.05
N LEU A 818 8.49 -0.93 -15.70
CA LEU A 818 7.85 0.23 -15.08
C LEU A 818 6.35 -0.04 -14.97
N HIS A 819 5.78 0.11 -13.77
CA HIS A 819 4.37 -0.13 -13.49
C HIS A 819 3.70 1.10 -12.90
N LYS A 820 2.36 1.18 -13.03
CA LYS A 820 1.51 2.20 -12.40
C LYS A 820 2.02 3.62 -12.69
N LEU A 821 2.21 3.92 -13.98
CA LEU A 821 2.71 5.21 -14.42
C LEU A 821 1.77 6.34 -13.97
N THR A 822 2.34 7.44 -13.52
CA THR A 822 1.60 8.68 -13.22
C THR A 822 2.53 9.88 -13.40
N THR A 823 2.04 11.10 -13.17
CA THR A 823 2.86 12.31 -13.31
C THR A 823 2.77 13.22 -12.09
N THR A 824 3.82 14.02 -11.87
CA THR A 824 3.83 15.05 -10.83
C THR A 824 2.87 16.19 -11.16
N GLN A 825 2.17 16.70 -10.15
CA GLN A 825 1.23 17.82 -10.26
C GLN A 825 1.69 19.00 -9.39
N THR A 826 1.68 20.21 -9.95
CA THR A 826 2.04 21.47 -9.27
C THR A 826 1.00 22.54 -9.52
N LEU A 827 1.01 23.59 -8.69
CA LEU A 827 -0.08 24.54 -8.58
C LEU A 827 -0.41 25.27 -9.90
N GLN A 828 0.60 25.63 -10.67
CA GLN A 828 0.53 26.43 -11.90
C GLN A 828 1.08 25.70 -13.13
N GLY A 829 1.73 24.54 -12.95
CA GLY A 829 2.28 23.75 -14.06
C GLY A 829 3.48 24.41 -14.74
N ILE A 830 4.23 25.23 -14.00
CA ILE A 830 5.46 25.90 -14.45
C ILE A 830 6.65 24.95 -14.34
N THR A 831 6.77 24.23 -13.22
CA THR A 831 7.84 23.25 -13.08
C THR A 831 7.65 22.11 -14.09
N THR A 832 8.77 21.52 -14.53
CA THR A 832 8.73 20.35 -15.42
C THR A 832 7.97 19.20 -14.77
N ARG A 833 7.21 18.45 -15.56
CA ARG A 833 6.45 17.29 -15.06
C ARG A 833 7.28 16.02 -15.20
N GLN A 834 7.52 15.33 -14.10
CA GLN A 834 8.20 14.03 -14.11
C GLN A 834 7.20 12.91 -14.35
N LEU A 835 7.67 11.86 -15.04
CA LEU A 835 6.97 10.58 -15.11
C LEU A 835 7.35 9.74 -13.89
N LEU A 836 6.36 9.34 -13.11
CA LEU A 836 6.54 8.52 -11.93
C LEU A 836 6.19 7.07 -12.27
N ALA A 837 6.98 6.13 -11.75
CA ALA A 837 6.77 4.71 -11.99
C ALA A 837 7.15 3.88 -10.77
N TYR A 838 6.43 2.79 -10.54
CA TYR A 838 6.82 1.74 -9.61
C TYR A 838 7.68 0.69 -10.31
N LEU A 839 8.78 0.28 -9.68
CA LEU A 839 9.65 -0.80 -10.16
C LEU A 839 9.35 -2.08 -9.36
N PRO A 840 8.56 -3.04 -9.86
CA PRO A 840 8.12 -4.18 -9.06
C PRO A 840 9.22 -5.20 -8.75
N GLU A 841 10.34 -5.21 -9.48
CA GLU A 841 11.45 -6.15 -9.25
C GLU A 841 12.47 -5.62 -8.22
N SER A 842 12.64 -4.29 -8.17
CA SER A 842 13.55 -3.62 -7.23
C SER A 842 12.83 -2.93 -6.06
N HIS A 843 11.48 -2.97 -6.07
CA HIS A 843 10.60 -2.36 -5.08
C HIS A 843 10.84 -0.86 -4.85
N GLY A 844 11.23 -0.15 -5.91
CA GLY A 844 11.51 1.29 -5.87
C GLY A 844 10.41 2.14 -6.49
N ILE A 845 10.39 3.43 -6.14
CA ILE A 845 9.61 4.46 -6.84
C ILE A 845 10.58 5.32 -7.65
N LEU A 846 10.42 5.33 -8.97
CA LEU A 846 11.23 6.09 -9.91
C LEU A 846 10.55 7.40 -10.28
N ALA A 847 11.29 8.49 -10.28
CA ALA A 847 10.91 9.74 -10.92
C ALA A 847 11.81 9.99 -12.13
N LEU A 848 11.24 9.87 -13.33
CA LEU A 848 11.92 10.10 -14.60
C LEU A 848 11.78 11.57 -15.03
N PRO A 849 12.89 12.32 -15.14
CA PRO A 849 12.91 13.66 -15.69
C PRO A 849 12.43 13.71 -17.14
N ARG A 850 11.67 14.75 -17.48
CA ARG A 850 11.07 14.89 -18.82
C ARG A 850 12.07 14.99 -19.96
N HIS A 851 13.25 15.58 -19.76
CA HIS A 851 14.27 15.72 -20.80
C HIS A 851 14.92 14.40 -21.21
N ILE A 852 14.91 13.40 -20.31
CA ILE A 852 15.45 12.05 -20.59
C ILE A 852 14.53 11.31 -21.57
N ILE A 853 13.22 11.44 -21.38
CA ILE A 853 12.20 10.76 -22.19
C ILE A 853 11.62 11.65 -23.30
N ASP A 854 12.33 12.74 -23.66
CA ASP A 854 11.88 13.63 -24.74
C ASP A 854 12.05 12.94 -26.11
N PRO A 855 10.98 12.81 -26.92
CA PRO A 855 11.07 12.11 -28.20
C PRO A 855 11.81 12.91 -29.27
N ARG A 856 12.14 14.18 -29.02
CA ARG A 856 12.88 15.05 -29.94
C ARG A 856 14.39 15.00 -29.71
N ARG A 857 14.87 14.09 -28.84
CA ARG A 857 16.30 13.86 -28.63
C ARG A 857 16.98 13.49 -29.96
N PRO A 858 18.07 14.19 -30.36
CA PRO A 858 18.71 13.95 -31.64
C PRO A 858 19.23 12.52 -31.82
N VAL A 859 18.86 11.87 -32.92
CA VAL A 859 19.34 10.54 -33.31
C VAL A 859 20.62 10.68 -34.13
N ASP A 860 21.61 9.83 -33.85
CA ASP A 860 22.90 9.74 -34.57
C ASP A 860 23.74 11.03 -34.67
N ARG A 861 23.40 12.06 -33.87
CA ARG A 861 24.17 13.31 -33.76
C ARG A 861 24.16 13.83 -32.33
N GLU A 862 25.15 14.66 -32.02
CA GLU A 862 25.13 15.45 -30.79
C GLU A 862 24.09 16.59 -30.88
N PRO A 863 23.50 17.01 -29.76
CA PRO A 863 22.65 18.19 -29.73
C PRO A 863 23.47 19.44 -30.01
N THR A 864 22.88 20.40 -30.70
CA THR A 864 23.46 21.73 -30.92
C THR A 864 23.46 22.53 -29.62
N ALA A 865 24.33 23.54 -29.51
CA ALA A 865 24.36 24.40 -28.32
C ALA A 865 23.00 25.04 -28.02
N ALA A 866 22.27 25.45 -29.07
CA ALA A 866 20.94 26.03 -28.95
C ALA A 866 19.90 25.03 -28.42
N GLU A 867 19.93 23.76 -28.87
CA GLU A 867 19.05 22.68 -28.37
C GLU A 867 19.34 22.36 -26.89
N VAL A 868 20.60 22.41 -26.47
CA VAL A 868 20.99 22.20 -25.07
C VAL A 868 20.53 23.37 -24.20
N GLU A 869 20.82 24.61 -24.60
CA GLU A 869 20.55 25.80 -23.80
C GLU A 869 19.05 26.12 -23.69
N ALA A 870 18.29 26.02 -24.78
CA ALA A 870 16.88 26.38 -24.81
C ALA A 870 15.95 25.24 -24.35
N GLU A 871 16.32 23.99 -24.64
CA GLU A 871 15.39 22.85 -24.53
C GLU A 871 15.93 21.72 -23.65
N SER A 872 17.18 21.82 -23.16
CA SER A 872 17.85 20.76 -22.40
C SER A 872 17.88 19.41 -23.12
N LEU A 873 17.92 19.42 -24.46
CA LEU A 873 17.95 18.19 -25.26
C LEU A 873 19.32 17.52 -25.15
N MET A 874 19.30 16.20 -25.04
CA MET A 874 20.48 15.35 -25.05
C MET A 874 20.41 14.36 -26.21
N LYS A 875 21.56 13.87 -26.67
CA LYS A 875 21.63 12.85 -27.72
C LYS A 875 20.78 11.63 -27.34
N TYR A 876 20.05 11.09 -28.30
CA TYR A 876 19.26 9.88 -28.13
C TYR A 876 20.15 8.66 -27.88
N THR A 877 19.72 7.84 -26.92
CA THR A 877 20.30 6.55 -26.62
C THR A 877 19.18 5.52 -26.54
N PRO A 878 19.19 4.46 -27.36
CA PRO A 878 18.09 3.49 -27.40
C PRO A 878 18.02 2.64 -26.14
N GLN A 879 19.12 2.51 -25.40
CA GLN A 879 19.16 1.88 -24.08
C GLN A 879 19.02 2.95 -22.99
N PHE A 880 18.19 2.65 -21.99
CA PHE A 880 18.06 3.44 -20.77
C PHE A 880 18.43 2.60 -19.56
N GLU A 881 19.50 3.01 -18.89
CA GLU A 881 19.86 2.48 -17.59
C GLU A 881 19.20 3.32 -16.50
N ILE A 882 18.55 2.65 -15.55
CA ILE A 882 17.89 3.33 -14.44
C ILE A 882 18.96 3.82 -13.47
N ASP A 883 19.08 5.15 -13.39
CA ASP A 883 19.94 5.82 -12.42
C ASP A 883 19.30 5.74 -11.02
N GLY A 884 20.04 5.20 -10.05
CA GLY A 884 19.60 5.11 -8.65
C GLY A 884 19.24 6.47 -8.04
N ARG A 885 19.78 7.58 -8.56
CA ARG A 885 19.41 8.95 -8.12
C ARG A 885 17.99 9.34 -8.47
N GLY A 886 17.39 8.70 -9.48
CA GLY A 886 15.98 8.88 -9.83
C GLY A 886 15.03 8.12 -8.91
N ILE A 887 15.52 7.20 -8.07
CA ILE A 887 14.70 6.40 -7.16
C ILE A 887 14.42 7.24 -5.91
N ILE A 888 13.24 7.86 -5.86
CA ILE A 888 12.83 8.74 -4.75
C ILE A 888 12.56 7.98 -3.46
N SER A 889 12.30 6.66 -3.55
CA SER A 889 12.23 5.76 -2.39
C SER A 889 13.60 5.29 -1.91
N HIS A 890 14.71 5.71 -2.54
CA HIS A 890 16.09 5.50 -2.07
C HIS A 890 16.35 4.07 -1.56
N GLU A 891 16.66 3.86 -0.28
CA GLU A 891 16.90 2.52 0.30
C GLU A 891 15.63 1.82 0.82
N LEU A 892 14.47 2.49 0.76
CA LEU A 892 13.20 1.95 1.22
C LEU A 892 12.62 0.99 0.19
N ASP A 893 12.47 -0.25 0.62
CA ASP A 893 11.87 -1.37 -0.10
C ASP A 893 10.34 -1.24 -0.08
N VAL A 894 9.71 -0.66 -1.11
CA VAL A 894 8.25 -0.39 -1.16
C VAL A 894 7.53 -1.54 -1.85
N LEU A 895 6.87 -2.42 -1.09
CA LEU A 895 6.23 -3.61 -1.66
C LEU A 895 4.82 -3.35 -2.19
N GLY A 896 4.53 -3.97 -3.34
CA GLY A 896 3.18 -4.24 -3.82
C GLY A 896 2.31 -2.99 -4.05
N VAL A 897 2.86 -1.99 -4.74
CA VAL A 897 2.16 -0.73 -5.05
C VAL A 897 1.02 -0.97 -6.06
N GLU A 898 -0.18 -0.55 -5.70
CA GLU A 898 -1.37 -0.60 -6.55
C GLU A 898 -1.61 0.71 -7.33
N ALA A 899 -1.26 1.86 -6.75
CA ALA A 899 -1.26 3.12 -7.47
C ALA A 899 -0.36 4.16 -6.79
N ILE A 900 -0.03 5.20 -7.55
CA ILE A 900 0.68 6.39 -7.08
C ILE A 900 -0.24 7.59 -7.36
N ILE A 901 -0.51 8.39 -6.33
CA ILE A 901 -1.29 9.62 -6.44
C ILE A 901 -0.44 10.83 -6.08
N THR A 902 -0.67 11.93 -6.77
CA THR A 902 0.04 13.19 -6.57
C THR A 902 -0.92 14.33 -6.32
N THR A 903 -0.49 15.33 -5.57
CA THR A 903 -1.25 16.58 -5.34
C THR A 903 -0.28 17.76 -5.30
N PRO A 904 -0.68 18.95 -5.79
CA PRO A 904 0.16 20.14 -5.68
C PRO A 904 0.30 20.59 -4.23
N ALA A 905 1.49 21.09 -3.90
CA ALA A 905 1.69 21.97 -2.75
C ALA A 905 1.24 23.41 -3.09
N VAL A 906 1.28 24.32 -2.11
CA VAL A 906 1.04 25.76 -2.39
C VAL A 906 2.23 26.38 -3.11
N VAL A 907 3.44 25.83 -2.89
CA VAL A 907 4.65 26.19 -3.63
C VAL A 907 4.71 25.44 -4.96
N GLU A 908 5.12 26.14 -6.01
CA GLU A 908 5.14 25.63 -7.38
C GLU A 908 6.26 24.63 -7.62
N SER A 909 7.37 24.71 -6.88
CA SER A 909 8.50 23.79 -7.03
C SER A 909 8.21 22.37 -6.56
N THR A 910 7.14 22.13 -5.80
CA THR A 910 6.96 20.89 -5.03
C THR A 910 5.63 20.19 -5.32
N SER A 911 5.72 18.88 -5.53
CA SER A 911 4.57 17.97 -5.65
C SER A 911 4.60 16.98 -4.49
N LEU A 912 3.45 16.72 -3.86
CA LEU A 912 3.31 15.69 -2.84
C LEU A 912 2.94 14.37 -3.50
N LEU A 913 3.56 13.28 -3.05
CA LEU A 913 3.40 11.95 -3.63
C LEU A 913 3.01 10.94 -2.55
N LEU A 914 2.09 10.04 -2.89
CA LEU A 914 1.78 8.87 -2.10
C LEU A 914 1.67 7.64 -3.02
N ALA A 915 2.48 6.63 -2.75
CA ALA A 915 2.34 5.29 -3.28
C ALA A 915 1.63 4.41 -2.24
N TYR A 916 0.62 3.65 -2.66
CA TYR A 916 -0.14 2.79 -1.77
C TYR A 916 -0.41 1.41 -2.39
N GLY A 917 -0.55 0.40 -1.54
CA GLY A 917 -0.87 -0.97 -1.92
C GLY A 917 -0.68 -1.92 -0.72
N ILE A 918 0.29 -2.84 -0.79
CA ILE A 918 0.75 -3.58 0.40
C ILE A 918 1.41 -2.61 1.38
N ASP A 919 2.37 -1.82 0.90
CA ASP A 919 3.00 -0.74 1.66
C ASP A 919 2.37 0.61 1.38
N ILE A 920 2.61 1.55 2.30
CA ILE A 920 2.30 2.97 2.12
C ILE A 920 3.60 3.76 2.18
N PHE A 921 3.91 4.49 1.12
CA PHE A 921 5.06 5.37 1.04
C PHE A 921 4.61 6.78 0.63
N GLY A 922 4.99 7.80 1.39
CA GLY A 922 4.70 9.19 1.08
C GLY A 922 5.98 10.02 1.06
N THR A 923 6.09 10.95 0.13
CA THR A 923 7.24 11.87 0.02
C THR A 923 6.88 13.13 -0.75
N ARG A 924 7.86 14.01 -0.96
CA ARG A 924 7.78 15.22 -1.77
C ARG A 924 8.74 15.10 -2.93
N SER A 925 8.30 15.47 -4.13
CA SER A 925 9.16 15.57 -5.32
C SER A 925 9.31 17.03 -5.72
N THR A 926 10.52 17.41 -6.13
CA THR A 926 10.85 18.75 -6.64
C THR A 926 11.42 18.65 -8.05
N PRO A 927 10.57 18.54 -9.09
CA PRO A 927 11.02 18.17 -10.43
C PRO A 927 12.10 19.05 -11.05
N SER A 928 12.05 20.36 -10.77
CA SER A 928 13.01 21.36 -11.25
C SER A 928 13.87 21.94 -10.11
N GLY A 929 13.92 21.25 -8.97
CA GLY A 929 14.55 21.75 -7.74
C GLY A 929 13.71 22.83 -7.02
N LEU A 930 14.16 23.23 -5.83
CA LEU A 930 13.52 24.23 -4.99
C LEU A 930 13.91 25.65 -5.44
N PHE A 931 13.05 26.33 -6.20
CA PHE A 931 13.29 27.71 -6.67
C PHE A 931 12.46 28.78 -5.94
N ASP A 932 11.42 28.38 -5.20
CA ASP A 932 10.52 29.28 -4.45
C ASP A 932 10.65 29.14 -2.92
N ILE A 933 11.52 28.24 -2.45
CA ILE A 933 11.88 28.06 -1.04
C ILE A 933 13.39 28.17 -0.89
N LEU A 934 13.82 28.88 0.16
CA LEU A 934 15.23 28.95 0.53
C LEU A 934 15.69 27.60 1.08
N GLY A 935 16.63 26.94 0.40
CA GLY A 935 17.11 25.60 0.78
C GLY A 935 17.76 25.55 2.17
N LYS A 936 17.76 24.36 2.79
CA LYS A 936 18.39 24.10 4.11
C LYS A 936 19.88 24.50 4.14
N GLY A 937 20.58 24.40 3.00
CA GLY A 937 22.00 24.77 2.87
C GLY A 937 22.30 26.27 2.88
N PHE A 938 21.30 27.16 2.96
CA PHE A 938 21.54 28.60 3.00
C PHE A 938 22.19 29.04 4.32
N ASN A 939 23.38 29.64 4.25
CA ASN A 939 24.18 30.00 5.42
C ASN A 939 23.69 31.30 6.10
N LYS A 940 22.59 31.17 6.86
CA LYS A 940 21.97 32.29 7.61
C LYS A 940 22.92 32.92 8.63
N VAL A 941 23.79 32.12 9.26
CA VAL A 941 24.77 32.61 10.24
C VAL A 941 25.75 33.60 9.60
N THR A 942 26.27 33.28 8.41
CA THR A 942 27.16 34.18 7.67
C THR A 942 26.46 35.45 7.22
N LEU A 943 25.20 35.35 6.78
CA LEU A 943 24.38 36.52 6.42
C LEU A 943 24.23 37.47 7.63
N VAL A 944 23.76 36.94 8.77
CA VAL A 944 23.55 37.74 10.00
C VAL A 944 24.86 38.32 10.50
N GLY A 945 25.94 37.53 10.53
CA GLY A 945 27.26 38.00 10.94
C GLY A 945 27.78 39.13 10.07
N THR A 946 27.60 39.05 8.75
CA THR A 946 28.02 40.11 7.82
C THR A 946 27.22 41.40 8.03
N VAL A 947 25.90 41.30 8.22
CA VAL A 947 25.05 42.46 8.51
C VAL A 947 25.46 43.14 9.81
N LEU A 948 25.74 42.38 10.87
CA LEU A 948 26.21 42.92 12.15
C LEU A 948 27.59 43.57 12.04
N ALA A 949 28.52 42.96 11.28
CA ALA A 949 29.84 43.52 11.06
C ALA A 949 29.79 44.85 10.28
N LEU A 950 28.96 44.92 9.23
CA LEU A 950 28.72 46.16 8.48
C LEU A 950 28.06 47.22 9.36
N PHE A 951 27.07 46.86 10.17
CA PHE A 951 26.41 47.77 11.10
C PHE A 951 27.40 48.36 12.12
N ALA A 952 28.21 47.52 12.76
CA ALA A 952 29.26 47.97 13.68
C ALA A 952 30.29 48.87 12.99
N GLY A 953 30.69 48.52 11.76
CA GLY A 953 31.57 49.32 10.92
C GLY A 953 31.00 50.71 10.63
N VAL A 954 29.72 50.81 10.27
CA VAL A 954 29.02 52.09 10.06
C VAL A 954 28.92 52.89 11.35
N MET A 955 28.52 52.27 12.46
CA MET A 955 28.43 52.94 13.76
C MET A 955 29.77 53.50 14.24
N PHE A 956 30.89 52.85 13.88
CA PHE A 956 32.23 53.35 14.18
C PHE A 956 32.70 54.43 13.18
N LEU A 957 32.50 54.23 11.88
CA LEU A 957 32.99 55.15 10.85
C LEU A 957 32.18 56.44 10.74
N ALA A 958 30.86 56.39 10.93
CA ALA A 958 29.98 57.55 10.82
C ALA A 958 30.42 58.74 11.72
N PRO A 959 30.66 58.57 13.03
CA PRO A 959 31.15 59.67 13.87
C PRO A 959 32.57 60.12 13.49
N VAL A 960 33.45 59.21 13.07
CA VAL A 960 34.83 59.54 12.63
C VAL A 960 34.81 60.41 11.38
N VAL A 961 34.00 60.04 10.39
CA VAL A 961 33.83 60.81 9.15
C VAL A 961 33.15 62.14 9.44
N ARG A 962 32.09 62.16 10.27
CA ARG A 962 31.40 63.39 10.65
C ARG A 962 32.35 64.38 11.34
N ARG A 963 33.17 63.90 12.28
CA ARG A 963 34.22 64.71 12.93
C ARG A 963 35.22 65.25 11.90
N LYS A 964 35.77 64.38 11.04
CA LYS A 964 36.73 64.79 10.00
C LYS A 964 36.15 65.81 9.00
N GLN A 965 34.88 65.69 8.65
CA GLN A 965 34.18 66.66 7.80
C GLN A 965 33.96 68.00 8.51
N ILE A 966 33.56 67.98 9.78
CA ILE A 966 33.43 69.19 10.60
C ILE A 966 34.79 69.89 10.71
N ASP A 967 35.85 69.17 11.09
CA ASP A 967 37.20 69.73 11.23
C ASP A 967 37.71 70.34 9.92
N ARG A 968 37.49 69.67 8.77
CA ARG A 968 37.82 70.23 7.44
C ARG A 968 37.06 71.51 7.11
N ARG A 969 35.78 71.60 7.49
CA ARG A 969 34.97 72.81 7.27
C ARG A 969 35.45 73.97 8.15
N TRP A 970 35.81 73.70 9.41
CA TRP A 970 36.39 74.71 10.30
C TRP A 970 37.77 75.18 9.83
N ALA A 971 38.62 74.27 9.35
CA ALA A 971 39.94 74.60 8.78
C ALA A 971 39.87 75.34 7.43
N ALA A 972 38.71 75.36 6.75
CA ALA A 972 38.48 76.19 5.57
C ALA A 972 37.91 77.58 5.90
N PHE A 973 37.49 77.80 7.16
CA PHE A 973 36.98 79.07 7.67
C PHE A 973 38.04 79.89 8.41
N LEU A 974 39.08 79.23 8.95
CA LEU A 974 40.36 79.80 9.37
C LEU A 974 41.27 79.96 8.16
#